data_AF-A0AAN9TUY7-F1
#
_entry.id   AF-A0AAN9TUY7-F1
#
_cell.length_a   1.000
_cell.length_b   1.000
_cell.length_c   1.000
_cell.angle_alpha   90.00
_cell.angle_beta   90.00
_cell.angle_gamma   90.00
#
_symmetry.space_group_name_H-M   'P 1'
#
loop_
_entity.id
_entity.type
_entity.pdbx_description
1 polymer ?
#
loop_
_entity_poly.entity_id
_entity_poly.type
_entity_poly.pdbx_seq_one_letter_code
_entity_poly.pdbx_strand_id
1 'polypeptide(L)'
;MSFKDSDGDGVGDLNGIKSRIDHFSDLQIGSIWITPFFESPEDDIGYDISNYTNINPKFGKMKDFEELSEEAAKRGIKIIIDLVINHSSDEHIWFKKSVDRIKPYDEFYMWQDPKGYDSNGRPIPPNNWMSLFGDSAWQWNDKRKQFYYHAFSKKQADLNLRNEMLKKEIKNIIKFWVHKGVSGFRLDAAGQYMEDALLRDEPLLNPSIKKKEYDWRDFNHIYTLNLPETYELIHELRLVLDEMNEKKGGAERIMISEVFGNLTMQRKFYGSEKYPVTHFPFHFIIGSDYCTARKLHERITEWLENIPEHGVANWISESHDTNRVGGRFVREYLHIENFLMMMLPGVACFYYGLEIGMVNSPVRPDQIQDKHSDPLSFRGRDVARTPMQWDDSMNAGFTTARKSWLPVHPNYWSENVESQKKFGNSYYNIFKDLLRLRKTKTCKNGKFNSYMMSRWIYAFTRVLKGYETYVVVMNLGTETEIVNLAGEIPHLGDSLKVVVASDNAGYKKSQLLAAKLALPLVARWRPDGTPSLPPLLAGKLAQPLAARWRPDGRPVSASLFFNTKELSAYVFLVKYKKDKEDEWWRYTTVYEVLIPSFKDSDGDGIGDIKGLTTMLDHFVDLEIETIHISPPQKQPMADLGYDIENFHDIDPIFGTMEDFEELILELKRRGLKLIMDFVLNHSSDKHPWFSKSIDKIEPYTDYYVWRSPNNYDEHGIPIPPNNWLSMEGKSAWKWNAKRKQFYYHVFSEQQPDFNLRNPSLVEQLKNMTKFWLEKGVSGICLETPGVYMEDPQFRNEEIAHWIHNKSYLDLPDSYHKYTLNLNDSYQFVHLLREFIDYHFDISQKVLISGDRTSLKYTMKYYGKDDYNVVHFPLNFLLTSVTPFPSSKILYNLIKDWFRKMPARGIANWQAENHYDVKRIGSRLNAEYMDIMMILVMTLPGVASIYYGQEIGMMNTKLRPDQIRDTRWHDSGRSPMQWDDSMNAGFSSNSKLWLPVNSNYYQVNVETQKKQRNSRYKLCSILSSYRRTNTLKDGDFKPYLISPWIFAFTRQNTDYNDVKKSIILVIINTGSESEMLHLHTSIPHLPPYLKVIAASMNAGYERG
;
A
#
# COMPACT_ATOMS: atom_id res chain seq x y z
N MET A 1 -10.70 36.90 -18.10
CA MET A 1 -10.68 35.42 -18.06
C MET A 1 -9.63 34.90 -19.05
N SER A 2 -8.79 33.92 -18.66
CA SER A 2 -7.56 33.50 -19.41
C SER A 2 -7.54 32.05 -19.90
N PHE A 3 -8.69 31.38 -19.88
CA PHE A 3 -8.72 29.94 -20.11
C PHE A 3 -8.80 29.56 -21.61
N LYS A 4 -9.82 30.04 -22.32
CA LYS A 4 -9.97 29.85 -23.77
C LYS A 4 -10.86 30.95 -24.32
N ASP A 5 -10.46 31.54 -25.44
CA ASP A 5 -11.27 32.45 -26.25
C ASP A 5 -11.97 31.64 -27.35
N SER A 6 -13.28 31.83 -27.52
CA SER A 6 -14.10 31.12 -28.51
C SER A 6 -14.54 31.98 -29.70
N ASP A 7 -14.49 33.31 -29.62
CA ASP A 7 -14.98 34.23 -30.66
C ASP A 7 -13.88 35.05 -31.36
N GLY A 8 -12.65 34.96 -30.86
CA GLY A 8 -11.46 35.57 -31.48
C GLY A 8 -11.28 37.05 -31.15
N ASP A 9 -11.82 37.53 -30.04
CA ASP A 9 -11.62 38.90 -29.56
C ASP A 9 -10.32 39.08 -28.73
N GLY A 10 -9.66 37.99 -28.36
CA GLY A 10 -8.42 37.96 -27.57
C GLY A 10 -8.62 37.79 -26.06
N VAL A 11 -9.86 37.64 -25.57
CA VAL A 11 -10.25 37.46 -24.17
C VAL A 11 -10.95 36.10 -24.00
N GLY A 12 -10.71 35.41 -22.88
CA GLY A 12 -11.38 34.14 -22.64
C GLY A 12 -12.85 34.31 -22.24
N ASP A 13 -13.70 33.37 -22.60
CA ASP A 13 -15.16 33.44 -22.41
C ASP A 13 -15.77 32.11 -21.91
N LEU A 14 -17.04 32.15 -21.53
CA LEU A 14 -17.76 30.98 -20.99
C LEU A 14 -17.90 29.86 -22.03
N ASN A 15 -18.09 30.23 -23.30
CA ASN A 15 -18.13 29.28 -24.41
C ASN A 15 -16.76 28.61 -24.65
N GLY A 16 -15.67 29.33 -24.40
CA GLY A 16 -14.31 28.80 -24.37
C GLY A 16 -14.12 27.76 -23.28
N ILE A 17 -14.57 28.02 -22.05
CA ILE A 17 -14.58 27.00 -20.97
C ILE A 17 -15.39 25.77 -21.41
N LYS A 18 -16.60 25.98 -21.95
CA LYS A 18 -17.48 24.91 -22.45
C LYS A 18 -16.78 24.06 -23.53
N SER A 19 -16.08 24.70 -24.47
CA SER A 19 -15.35 24.01 -25.55
C SER A 19 -14.20 23.11 -25.08
N ARG A 20 -13.74 23.33 -23.84
CA ARG A 20 -12.65 22.56 -23.21
C ARG A 20 -13.15 21.73 -22.01
N ILE A 21 -14.46 21.53 -21.86
CA ILE A 21 -15.02 20.78 -20.72
C ILE A 21 -14.45 19.35 -20.59
N ASP A 22 -14.13 18.72 -21.72
CA ASP A 22 -13.54 17.38 -21.76
C ASP A 22 -12.12 17.33 -21.17
N HIS A 23 -11.39 18.45 -21.13
CA HIS A 23 -10.09 18.52 -20.45
C HIS A 23 -10.23 18.25 -18.95
N PHE A 24 -11.26 18.79 -18.30
CA PHE A 24 -11.54 18.53 -16.89
C PHE A 24 -11.99 17.09 -16.65
N SER A 25 -12.76 16.53 -17.57
CA SER A 25 -13.19 15.12 -17.54
C SER A 25 -12.00 14.16 -17.73
N ASP A 26 -11.06 14.48 -18.63
CA ASP A 26 -9.84 13.71 -18.89
C ASP A 26 -8.94 13.62 -17.64
N LEU A 27 -8.84 14.74 -16.91
CA LEU A 27 -8.17 14.82 -15.61
C LEU A 27 -9.02 14.20 -14.49
N GLN A 28 -10.32 14.08 -14.73
CA GLN A 28 -11.33 13.60 -13.79
C GLN A 28 -11.48 14.50 -12.55
N ILE A 29 -11.44 15.82 -12.76
CA ILE A 29 -11.66 16.85 -11.74
C ILE A 29 -13.14 16.83 -11.32
N GLY A 30 -13.40 17.01 -10.02
CA GLY A 30 -14.77 16.99 -9.47
C GLY A 30 -15.51 18.33 -9.56
N SER A 31 -14.77 19.44 -9.50
CA SER A 31 -15.34 20.79 -9.50
C SER A 31 -14.43 21.79 -10.22
N ILE A 32 -15.02 22.76 -10.91
CA ILE A 32 -14.33 23.94 -11.42
C ILE A 32 -14.77 25.17 -10.62
N TRP A 33 -13.81 26.03 -10.29
CA TRP A 33 -14.05 27.32 -9.66
C TRP A 33 -13.76 28.43 -10.66
N ILE A 34 -14.76 29.29 -10.91
CA ILE A 34 -14.67 30.41 -11.84
C ILE A 34 -14.66 31.71 -11.03
N THR A 35 -13.62 32.52 -11.20
CA THR A 35 -13.51 33.88 -10.66
C THR A 35 -14.61 34.79 -11.24
N PRO A 36 -14.83 36.02 -10.75
CA PRO A 36 -15.94 36.86 -11.16
C PRO A 36 -16.01 37.06 -12.68
N PHE A 37 -17.20 36.83 -13.22
CA PHE A 37 -17.57 37.07 -14.62
C PHE A 37 -18.83 37.95 -14.73
N PHE A 38 -19.21 38.60 -13.62
CA PHE A 38 -20.37 39.47 -13.54
C PHE A 38 -20.13 40.78 -14.28
N GLU A 39 -21.21 41.49 -14.61
CA GLU A 39 -21.12 42.81 -15.24
C GLU A 39 -20.33 43.78 -14.34
N SER A 40 -19.23 44.33 -14.88
CA SER A 40 -18.27 45.13 -14.13
C SER A 40 -17.64 46.23 -15.01
N PRO A 41 -17.31 47.41 -14.45
CA PRO A 41 -16.51 48.44 -15.10
C PRO A 41 -15.00 48.10 -15.25
N GLU A 42 -14.53 47.00 -14.65
CA GLU A 42 -13.15 46.52 -14.74
C GLU A 42 -12.13 47.50 -14.13
N ASP A 43 -12.45 48.09 -12.98
CA ASP A 43 -11.47 48.79 -12.16
C ASP A 43 -10.51 47.83 -11.47
N ASP A 44 -11.01 46.67 -11.03
CA ASP A 44 -10.24 45.58 -10.42
C ASP A 44 -10.54 44.24 -11.10
N ILE A 45 -10.51 44.24 -12.45
CA ILE A 45 -10.61 43.05 -13.32
C ILE A 45 -11.81 42.15 -12.95
N GLY A 46 -12.98 42.78 -12.78
CA GLY A 46 -14.26 42.08 -12.58
C GLY A 46 -14.74 41.99 -11.13
N TYR A 47 -13.94 42.39 -10.14
CA TYR A 47 -14.34 42.39 -8.73
C TYR A 47 -15.17 43.64 -8.34
N ASP A 48 -15.12 44.72 -9.13
CA ASP A 48 -16.01 45.87 -9.00
C ASP A 48 -17.37 45.61 -9.70
N ILE A 49 -18.27 44.88 -9.03
CA ILE A 49 -19.53 44.41 -9.64
C ILE A 49 -20.56 45.53 -9.78
N SER A 50 -21.07 45.74 -11.00
CA SER A 50 -22.16 46.68 -11.30
C SER A 50 -23.54 46.02 -11.47
N ASN A 51 -23.58 44.68 -11.68
CA ASN A 51 -24.80 43.89 -11.63
C ASN A 51 -24.51 42.42 -11.25
N TYR A 52 -24.99 42.00 -10.07
CA TYR A 52 -24.78 40.68 -9.51
C TYR A 52 -25.49 39.52 -10.22
N THR A 53 -26.48 39.82 -11.07
CA THR A 53 -27.34 38.80 -11.70
C THR A 53 -27.21 38.79 -13.23
N ASN A 54 -26.22 39.50 -13.76
CA ASN A 54 -25.91 39.55 -15.17
C ASN A 54 -24.44 39.23 -15.42
N ILE A 55 -24.15 38.80 -16.64
CA ILE A 55 -22.81 38.41 -17.08
C ILE A 55 -22.18 39.58 -17.82
N ASN A 56 -20.87 39.80 -17.60
CA ASN A 56 -20.13 40.79 -18.37
C ASN A 56 -20.20 40.42 -19.86
N PRO A 57 -20.63 41.34 -20.75
CA PRO A 57 -20.72 41.04 -22.18
C PRO A 57 -19.41 40.53 -22.80
N LYS A 58 -18.25 40.85 -22.20
CA LYS A 58 -16.92 40.32 -22.60
C LYS A 58 -16.75 38.82 -22.41
N PHE A 59 -17.56 38.18 -21.55
CA PHE A 59 -17.45 36.75 -21.25
C PHE A 59 -18.63 35.92 -21.79
N GLY A 60 -19.64 36.58 -22.35
CA GLY A 60 -20.81 35.96 -22.95
C GLY A 60 -22.13 36.46 -22.36
N LYS A 61 -23.18 35.65 -22.50
CA LYS A 61 -24.55 35.92 -22.05
C LYS A 61 -24.99 34.88 -21.02
N MET A 62 -26.08 35.17 -20.29
CA MET A 62 -26.66 34.23 -19.32
C MET A 62 -26.90 32.83 -19.89
N LYS A 63 -27.35 32.74 -21.15
CA LYS A 63 -27.56 31.46 -21.84
C LYS A 63 -26.28 30.64 -21.98
N ASP A 64 -25.13 31.29 -22.23
CA ASP A 64 -23.85 30.58 -22.36
C ASP A 64 -23.43 29.93 -21.03
N PHE A 65 -23.74 30.60 -19.90
CA PHE A 65 -23.53 30.02 -18.56
C PHE A 65 -24.47 28.83 -18.30
N GLU A 66 -25.75 28.96 -18.63
CA GLU A 66 -26.73 27.87 -18.48
C GLU A 66 -26.29 26.63 -19.26
N GLU A 67 -25.87 26.81 -20.53
CA GLU A 67 -25.35 25.74 -21.36
C GLU A 67 -24.04 25.13 -20.79
N LEU A 68 -23.12 25.95 -20.27
CA LEU A 68 -21.91 25.47 -19.59
C LEU A 68 -22.25 24.62 -18.36
N SER A 69 -23.21 25.09 -17.55
CA SER A 69 -23.69 24.43 -16.33
C SER A 69 -24.32 23.07 -16.64
N GLU A 70 -25.13 23.00 -17.69
CA GLU A 70 -25.70 21.74 -18.18
C GLU A 70 -24.62 20.77 -18.69
N GLU A 71 -23.66 21.23 -19.48
CA GLU A 71 -22.58 20.39 -20.00
C GLU A 71 -21.62 19.88 -18.91
N ALA A 72 -21.36 20.70 -17.89
CA ALA A 72 -20.62 20.30 -16.71
C ALA A 72 -21.38 19.24 -15.90
N ALA A 73 -22.68 19.45 -15.68
CA ALA A 73 -23.53 18.50 -14.97
C ALA A 73 -23.62 17.13 -15.66
N LYS A 74 -23.70 17.09 -17.00
CA LYS A 74 -23.67 15.84 -17.80
C LYS A 74 -22.41 15.00 -17.56
N ARG A 75 -21.30 15.65 -17.20
CA ARG A 75 -19.99 15.01 -16.92
C ARG A 75 -19.72 14.83 -15.42
N GLY A 76 -20.68 15.17 -14.56
CA GLY A 76 -20.53 15.11 -13.11
C GLY A 76 -19.60 16.18 -12.52
N ILE A 77 -19.31 17.25 -13.27
CA ILE A 77 -18.46 18.37 -12.84
C ILE A 77 -19.34 19.43 -12.17
N LYS A 78 -18.94 19.88 -10.98
CA LYS A 78 -19.62 20.94 -10.22
C LYS A 78 -19.02 22.32 -10.54
N ILE A 79 -19.86 23.35 -10.56
CA ILE A 79 -19.41 24.75 -10.77
C ILE A 79 -19.51 25.51 -9.46
N ILE A 80 -18.38 26.09 -9.04
CA ILE A 80 -18.27 27.03 -7.93
C ILE A 80 -17.96 28.40 -8.52
N ILE A 81 -18.57 29.46 -8.00
CA ILE A 81 -18.30 30.83 -8.42
C ILE A 81 -17.93 31.72 -7.23
N ASP A 82 -17.23 32.81 -7.50
CA ASP A 82 -17.02 33.85 -6.49
C ASP A 82 -18.32 34.57 -6.15
N LEU A 83 -18.47 34.89 -4.86
CA LEU A 83 -19.51 35.75 -4.33
C LEU A 83 -18.83 36.94 -3.65
N VAL A 84 -18.76 38.07 -4.37
CA VAL A 84 -18.14 39.31 -3.91
C VAL A 84 -19.24 40.18 -3.31
N ILE A 85 -19.44 40.14 -2.00
CA ILE A 85 -20.55 40.87 -1.34
C ILE A 85 -20.07 41.91 -0.32
N ASN A 86 -18.76 42.14 -0.23
CA ASN A 86 -18.19 43.21 0.58
C ASN A 86 -18.56 44.59 0.01
N HIS A 87 -18.44 44.74 -1.31
CA HIS A 87 -18.63 45.98 -2.04
C HIS A 87 -19.37 45.76 -3.35
N SER A 88 -19.87 46.85 -3.92
CA SER A 88 -20.21 46.92 -5.34
C SER A 88 -19.43 48.04 -6.02
N SER A 89 -19.48 48.09 -7.34
CA SER A 89 -19.06 49.25 -8.11
C SER A 89 -19.86 50.51 -7.69
N ASP A 90 -19.22 51.67 -7.72
CA ASP A 90 -19.86 52.99 -7.65
C ASP A 90 -20.80 53.28 -8.85
N GLU A 91 -20.73 52.45 -9.90
CA GLU A 91 -21.67 52.48 -11.02
C GLU A 91 -22.91 51.61 -10.80
N HIS A 92 -22.94 50.78 -9.75
CA HIS A 92 -24.07 49.94 -9.40
C HIS A 92 -25.33 50.79 -9.15
N ILE A 93 -26.50 50.29 -9.58
CA ILE A 93 -27.76 51.02 -9.43
C ILE A 93 -28.08 51.32 -7.96
N TRP A 94 -27.67 50.44 -7.05
CA TRP A 94 -27.79 50.66 -5.60
C TRP A 94 -26.99 51.88 -5.17
N PHE A 95 -25.72 52.02 -5.59
CA PHE A 95 -24.89 53.17 -5.19
C PHE A 95 -25.44 54.47 -5.74
N LYS A 96 -25.81 54.52 -7.02
CA LYS A 96 -26.41 55.70 -7.66
C LYS A 96 -27.68 56.15 -6.92
N LYS A 97 -28.59 55.21 -6.61
CA LYS A 97 -29.80 55.49 -5.83
C LYS A 97 -29.50 55.86 -4.38
N SER A 98 -28.46 55.28 -3.79
CA SER A 98 -27.99 55.62 -2.45
C SER A 98 -27.47 57.06 -2.41
N VAL A 99 -26.62 57.48 -3.35
CA VAL A 99 -26.17 58.89 -3.46
C VAL A 99 -27.36 59.86 -3.50
N ASP A 100 -28.45 59.46 -4.17
CA ASP A 100 -29.69 60.24 -4.31
C ASP A 100 -30.67 60.10 -3.13
N ARG A 101 -30.30 59.35 -2.09
CA ARG A 101 -31.12 59.06 -0.89
C ARG A 101 -32.49 58.45 -1.22
N ILE A 102 -32.55 57.61 -2.26
CA ILE A 102 -33.77 56.93 -2.69
C ILE A 102 -33.98 55.66 -1.85
N LYS A 103 -35.08 55.60 -1.09
CA LYS A 103 -35.45 54.40 -0.31
C LYS A 103 -35.82 53.21 -1.22
N PRO A 104 -35.47 51.96 -0.85
CA PRO A 104 -34.74 51.57 0.37
C PRO A 104 -33.19 51.59 0.24
N TYR A 105 -32.64 52.16 -0.84
CA TYR A 105 -31.20 52.10 -1.16
C TYR A 105 -30.35 53.17 -0.44
N ASP A 106 -30.99 54.14 0.21
CA ASP A 106 -30.37 55.26 0.92
C ASP A 106 -29.33 54.81 1.95
N GLU A 107 -29.51 53.64 2.55
CA GLU A 107 -28.64 53.06 3.59
C GLU A 107 -28.01 51.71 3.17
N PHE A 108 -27.90 51.44 1.86
CA PHE A 108 -27.25 50.23 1.33
C PHE A 108 -25.72 50.29 1.38
N TYR A 109 -25.14 51.46 1.61
CA TYR A 109 -23.70 51.69 1.72
C TYR A 109 -23.40 52.42 3.02
N MET A 110 -22.16 52.35 3.48
CA MET A 110 -21.72 53.06 4.66
C MET A 110 -21.46 54.53 4.35
N TRP A 111 -22.33 55.42 4.82
CA TRP A 111 -22.19 56.87 4.68
C TRP A 111 -21.89 57.53 6.02
N GLN A 112 -20.93 58.45 6.06
CA GLN A 112 -20.57 59.19 7.26
C GLN A 112 -20.36 60.68 6.98
N ASP A 113 -20.78 61.51 7.93
CA ASP A 113 -20.50 62.94 7.91
C ASP A 113 -19.01 63.21 8.17
N PRO A 114 -18.46 64.31 7.64
CA PRO A 114 -17.07 64.65 7.91
C PRO A 114 -16.91 65.01 9.41
N LYS A 115 -15.81 64.57 10.05
CA LYS A 115 -15.58 64.92 11.47
C LYS A 115 -15.24 66.40 11.70
N GLY A 116 -15.05 67.14 10.62
CA GLY A 116 -14.68 68.54 10.57
C GLY A 116 -14.15 68.90 9.20
N TYR A 117 -13.67 70.13 9.06
CA TYR A 117 -13.03 70.63 7.85
C TYR A 117 -11.61 71.10 8.19
N ASP A 118 -10.65 70.84 7.31
CA ASP A 118 -9.28 71.31 7.48
C ASP A 118 -9.18 72.83 7.26
N SER A 119 -7.98 73.40 7.48
CA SER A 119 -7.72 74.82 7.29
C SER A 119 -7.96 75.33 5.86
N ASN A 120 -8.08 74.43 4.88
CA ASN A 120 -8.37 74.73 3.48
C ASN A 120 -9.84 74.47 3.12
N GLY A 121 -10.70 74.19 4.10
CA GLY A 121 -12.12 73.89 3.90
C GLY A 121 -12.38 72.50 3.31
N ARG A 122 -11.41 71.58 3.34
CA ARG A 122 -11.61 70.20 2.85
C ARG A 122 -12.21 69.34 3.95
N PRO A 123 -13.20 68.47 3.64
CA PRO A 123 -13.80 67.59 4.63
C PRO A 123 -12.75 66.60 5.17
N ILE A 124 -12.77 66.36 6.49
CA ILE A 124 -11.84 65.44 7.16
C ILE A 124 -12.56 64.08 7.35
N PRO A 125 -11.95 62.96 6.92
CA PRO A 125 -12.47 61.61 7.13
C PRO A 125 -12.81 61.31 8.60
N PRO A 126 -13.82 60.48 8.89
CA PRO A 126 -14.28 60.22 10.25
C PRO A 126 -13.18 59.63 11.15
N ASN A 127 -12.36 58.72 10.62
CA ASN A 127 -11.27 58.07 11.35
C ASN A 127 -10.01 57.90 10.48
N ASN A 128 -9.01 57.18 10.99
CA ASN A 128 -7.73 56.93 10.35
C ASN A 128 -7.69 55.65 9.49
N TRP A 129 -8.83 55.06 9.15
CA TRP A 129 -8.85 53.82 8.37
C TRP A 129 -8.26 54.02 6.97
N MET A 130 -7.47 53.03 6.55
CA MET A 130 -6.73 53.03 5.29
C MET A 130 -7.28 51.95 4.35
N SER A 131 -7.26 52.21 3.05
CA SER A 131 -7.61 51.22 2.02
C SER A 131 -6.43 50.28 1.79
N LEU A 132 -6.72 49.03 1.43
CA LEU A 132 -5.71 48.01 1.10
C LEU A 132 -4.83 48.41 -0.09
N PHE A 133 -5.36 49.18 -1.05
CA PHE A 133 -4.62 49.67 -2.21
C PHE A 133 -3.88 50.99 -1.93
N GLY A 134 -3.95 51.51 -0.70
CA GLY A 134 -3.35 52.76 -0.26
C GLY A 134 -4.36 53.90 -0.10
N ASP A 135 -3.92 54.99 0.53
CA ASP A 135 -4.74 56.15 0.91
C ASP A 135 -5.85 55.86 1.94
N SER A 136 -6.64 56.89 2.28
CA SER A 136 -7.77 56.74 3.21
C SER A 136 -8.84 55.83 2.63
N ALA A 137 -9.46 55.02 3.50
CA ALA A 137 -10.62 54.18 3.15
C ALA A 137 -11.94 54.97 3.03
N TRP A 138 -11.89 56.30 3.08
CA TRP A 138 -13.07 57.17 3.01
C TRP A 138 -12.97 58.13 1.84
N GLN A 139 -13.95 58.07 0.94
CA GLN A 139 -14.03 58.94 -0.21
C GLN A 139 -15.21 59.91 -0.10
N TRP A 140 -14.94 61.21 -0.24
CA TRP A 140 -15.96 62.24 -0.21
C TRP A 140 -16.83 62.18 -1.47
N ASN A 141 -18.16 62.22 -1.31
CA ASN A 141 -19.11 62.35 -2.41
C ASN A 141 -19.73 63.75 -2.43
N ASP A 142 -19.48 64.50 -3.50
CA ASP A 142 -19.92 65.89 -3.62
C ASP A 142 -21.42 66.08 -3.75
N LYS A 143 -22.18 65.06 -4.21
CA LYS A 143 -23.63 65.15 -4.34
C LYS A 143 -24.33 64.84 -3.02
N ARG A 144 -23.92 63.77 -2.34
CA ARG A 144 -24.50 63.35 -1.05
C ARG A 144 -23.99 64.18 0.14
N LYS A 145 -22.84 64.87 -0.03
CA LYS A 145 -22.14 65.65 1.01
C LYS A 145 -21.73 64.81 2.22
N GLN A 146 -21.31 63.58 1.97
CA GLN A 146 -20.86 62.62 2.98
C GLN A 146 -19.69 61.81 2.41
N PHE A 147 -18.89 61.22 3.30
CA PHE A 147 -17.93 60.18 2.95
C PHE A 147 -18.63 58.84 2.79
N TYR A 148 -18.21 58.03 1.82
CA TYR A 148 -18.49 56.60 1.81
C TYR A 148 -17.24 55.78 2.11
N TYR A 149 -17.43 54.62 2.73
CA TYR A 149 -16.35 53.68 3.04
C TYR A 149 -16.01 52.79 1.84
N HIS A 150 -14.72 52.48 1.69
CA HIS A 150 -14.21 51.51 0.73
C HIS A 150 -12.92 50.85 1.28
N ALA A 151 -12.97 49.55 1.55
CA ALA A 151 -11.78 48.79 1.97
C ALA A 151 -10.72 48.66 0.87
N PHE A 152 -11.12 48.75 -0.40
CA PHE A 152 -10.27 48.55 -1.58
C PHE A 152 -10.24 49.83 -2.45
N SER A 153 -10.49 49.73 -3.75
CA SER A 153 -10.57 50.91 -4.64
C SER A 153 -11.71 51.83 -4.22
N LYS A 154 -11.54 53.14 -4.43
CA LYS A 154 -12.65 54.11 -4.27
C LYS A 154 -13.84 53.81 -5.18
N LYS A 155 -13.66 53.01 -6.24
CA LYS A 155 -14.76 52.53 -7.09
C LYS A 155 -15.47 51.30 -6.53
N GLN A 156 -14.94 50.68 -5.48
CA GLN A 156 -15.51 49.53 -4.78
C GLN A 156 -16.11 50.02 -3.46
N ALA A 157 -17.29 50.63 -3.53
CA ALA A 157 -17.97 51.16 -2.36
C ALA A 157 -18.53 50.01 -1.50
N ASP A 158 -18.18 49.99 -0.22
CA ASP A 158 -18.55 48.90 0.69
C ASP A 158 -20.03 48.96 1.05
N LEU A 159 -20.63 47.76 1.01
CA LEU A 159 -22.02 47.51 1.30
C LEU A 159 -22.25 47.54 2.81
N ASN A 160 -23.34 48.18 3.24
CA ASN A 160 -23.75 48.17 4.64
C ASN A 160 -24.44 46.83 4.98
N LEU A 161 -23.65 45.82 5.30
CA LEU A 161 -24.12 44.46 5.54
C LEU A 161 -24.93 44.29 6.85
N ARG A 162 -25.14 45.36 7.62
CA ARG A 162 -26.12 45.42 8.72
C ARG A 162 -27.54 45.74 8.24
N ASN A 163 -27.71 46.17 6.99
CA ASN A 163 -29.01 46.50 6.43
C ASN A 163 -29.79 45.23 6.04
N GLU A 164 -30.91 44.97 6.72
CA GLU A 164 -31.73 43.77 6.50
C GLU A 164 -32.33 43.67 5.08
N MET A 165 -32.63 44.80 4.43
CA MET A 165 -33.10 44.79 3.04
C MET A 165 -31.99 44.39 2.08
N LEU A 166 -30.77 44.85 2.32
CA LEU A 166 -29.61 44.44 1.53
C LEU A 166 -29.26 42.96 1.73
N LYS A 167 -29.26 42.48 2.98
CA LYS A 167 -29.09 41.04 3.27
C LYS A 167 -30.10 40.19 2.50
N LYS A 168 -31.36 40.63 2.44
CA LYS A 168 -32.40 39.94 1.66
C LYS A 168 -32.06 39.90 0.16
N GLU A 169 -31.56 40.98 -0.41
CA GLU A 169 -31.12 41.00 -1.81
C GLU A 169 -29.92 40.06 -2.06
N ILE A 170 -28.94 40.02 -1.14
CA ILE A 170 -27.81 39.08 -1.21
C ILE A 170 -28.30 37.62 -1.20
N LYS A 171 -29.25 37.29 -0.32
CA LYS A 171 -29.87 35.95 -0.30
C LYS A 171 -30.59 35.64 -1.62
N ASN A 172 -31.20 36.63 -2.27
CA ASN A 172 -31.83 36.45 -3.58
C ASN A 172 -30.78 36.21 -4.69
N ILE A 173 -29.62 36.87 -4.62
CA ILE A 173 -28.50 36.64 -5.54
C ILE A 173 -27.98 35.20 -5.41
N ILE A 174 -27.78 34.70 -4.18
CA ILE A 174 -27.40 33.31 -3.93
C ILE A 174 -28.42 32.36 -4.54
N LYS A 175 -29.71 32.56 -4.25
CA LYS A 175 -30.80 31.75 -4.79
C LYS A 175 -30.80 31.79 -6.32
N PHE A 176 -30.64 32.96 -6.93
CA PHE A 176 -30.61 33.13 -8.38
C PHE A 176 -29.55 32.21 -9.02
N TRP A 177 -28.31 32.30 -8.56
CA TRP A 177 -27.21 31.51 -9.12
C TRP A 177 -27.35 30.01 -8.86
N VAL A 178 -27.90 29.62 -7.70
CA VAL A 178 -28.24 28.21 -7.44
C VAL A 178 -29.28 27.69 -8.43
N HIS A 179 -30.31 28.47 -8.77
CA HIS A 179 -31.29 28.07 -9.79
C HIS A 179 -30.68 27.97 -11.20
N LYS A 180 -29.54 28.64 -11.45
CA LYS A 180 -28.75 28.51 -12.70
C LYS A 180 -27.77 27.33 -12.68
N GLY A 181 -27.76 26.52 -11.62
CA GLY A 181 -26.94 25.30 -11.51
C GLY A 181 -25.62 25.45 -10.78
N VAL A 182 -25.36 26.60 -10.15
CA VAL A 182 -24.19 26.77 -9.28
C VAL A 182 -24.27 25.82 -8.09
N SER A 183 -23.15 25.12 -7.87
CA SER A 183 -22.99 24.09 -6.83
C SER A 183 -22.28 24.61 -5.58
N GLY A 184 -21.78 25.84 -5.59
CA GLY A 184 -21.22 26.47 -4.41
C GLY A 184 -20.66 27.86 -4.66
N PHE A 185 -20.29 28.52 -3.57
CA PHE A 185 -19.75 29.87 -3.58
C PHE A 185 -18.44 29.94 -2.80
N ARG A 186 -17.47 30.68 -3.34
CA ARG A 186 -16.34 31.18 -2.56
C ARG A 186 -16.61 32.64 -2.19
N LEU A 187 -16.66 32.90 -0.90
CA LEU A 187 -16.83 34.23 -0.33
C LEU A 187 -15.51 34.98 -0.46
N ASP A 188 -15.52 36.00 -1.32
CA ASP A 188 -14.41 36.92 -1.49
C ASP A 188 -14.34 37.88 -0.31
N ALA A 189 -13.11 38.25 0.11
CA ALA A 189 -12.89 39.26 1.14
C ALA A 189 -13.66 38.99 2.44
N ALA A 190 -13.87 37.72 2.81
CA ALA A 190 -14.84 37.36 3.85
C ALA A 190 -14.50 37.93 5.24
N GLY A 191 -13.23 38.22 5.50
CA GLY A 191 -12.79 38.86 6.73
C GLY A 191 -13.13 40.36 6.83
N GLN A 192 -13.62 41.00 5.76
CA GLN A 192 -13.81 42.46 5.68
C GLN A 192 -15.28 42.89 5.77
N TYR A 193 -16.23 41.95 5.91
CA TYR A 193 -17.67 42.21 5.81
C TYR A 193 -18.26 43.12 6.90
N MET A 194 -17.53 43.37 7.99
CA MET A 194 -18.04 44.14 9.12
C MET A 194 -16.95 45.04 9.69
N GLU A 195 -17.33 46.27 9.98
CA GLU A 195 -16.51 47.32 10.55
C GLU A 195 -17.08 47.81 11.89
N ASP A 196 -16.25 48.47 12.69
CA ASP A 196 -16.62 48.97 14.01
C ASP A 196 -17.70 50.05 13.94
N ALA A 197 -18.84 49.79 14.58
CA ALA A 197 -19.98 50.71 14.60
C ALA A 197 -19.68 52.03 15.33
N LEU A 198 -18.65 52.09 16.18
CA LEU A 198 -18.21 53.31 16.86
C LEU A 198 -17.18 54.11 16.04
N LEU A 199 -16.76 53.60 14.88
CA LEU A 199 -15.82 54.23 13.95
C LEU A 199 -14.49 54.64 14.61
N ARG A 200 -14.00 53.86 15.57
CA ARG A 200 -12.77 54.18 16.30
C ARG A 200 -11.54 54.12 15.40
N ASP A 201 -10.54 54.94 15.71
CA ASP A 201 -9.23 54.91 15.04
C ASP A 201 -8.53 53.56 15.28
N GLU A 202 -7.96 52.97 14.24
CA GLU A 202 -7.13 51.77 14.31
C GLU A 202 -5.78 52.10 14.97
N PRO A 203 -5.28 51.21 15.86
CA PRO A 203 -3.96 51.37 16.46
C PRO A 203 -2.84 51.06 15.46
N LEU A 204 -1.72 51.78 15.56
CA LEU A 204 -0.50 51.47 14.80
C LEU A 204 0.23 50.27 15.41
N LEU A 205 0.81 49.44 14.54
CA LEU A 205 1.75 48.39 14.95
C LEU A 205 3.06 48.97 15.50
N ASN A 206 3.53 50.07 14.90
CA ASN A 206 4.70 50.81 15.37
C ASN A 206 4.36 52.31 15.54
N PRO A 207 4.28 52.81 16.79
CA PRO A 207 3.98 54.22 17.06
C PRO A 207 4.98 55.24 16.49
N SER A 208 6.14 54.80 16.03
CA SER A 208 7.21 55.66 15.50
C SER A 208 6.98 56.10 14.04
N ILE A 209 6.05 55.45 13.32
CA ILE A 209 5.75 55.77 11.92
C ILE A 209 5.02 57.11 11.85
N LYS A 210 5.43 57.99 10.94
CA LYS A 210 4.81 59.31 10.78
C LYS A 210 3.56 59.23 9.92
N LYS A 211 2.53 60.02 10.26
CA LYS A 211 1.23 60.04 9.57
C LYS A 211 1.25 60.24 8.04
N LYS A 212 2.30 60.86 7.49
CA LYS A 212 2.46 61.04 6.04
C LYS A 212 2.97 59.78 5.31
N GLU A 213 3.41 58.77 6.05
CA GLU A 213 4.01 57.54 5.55
C GLU A 213 3.14 56.31 5.86
N TYR A 214 1.92 56.51 6.37
CA TYR A 214 1.01 55.42 6.72
C TYR A 214 0.63 54.60 5.49
N ASP A 215 0.95 53.31 5.53
CA ASP A 215 0.43 52.26 4.67
C ASP A 215 -0.63 51.44 5.42
N TRP A 216 -1.49 50.73 4.70
CA TRP A 216 -2.44 49.80 5.31
C TRP A 216 -1.74 48.83 6.28
N ARG A 217 -0.57 48.30 5.90
CA ARG A 217 0.19 47.31 6.68
C ARG A 217 0.76 47.84 7.99
N ASP A 218 0.72 49.15 8.24
CA ASP A 218 1.23 49.76 9.46
C ASP A 218 0.23 49.69 10.63
N PHE A 219 -1.01 49.31 10.37
CA PHE A 219 -2.09 49.26 11.36
C PHE A 219 -2.38 47.83 11.84
N ASN A 220 -2.84 47.74 13.09
CA ASN A 220 -3.43 46.52 13.62
C ASN A 220 -4.95 46.61 13.46
N HIS A 221 -5.48 45.98 12.41
CA HIS A 221 -6.87 46.09 11.96
C HIS A 221 -7.87 45.35 12.85
N ILE A 222 -8.05 45.80 14.09
CA ILE A 222 -8.96 45.17 15.05
C ILE A 222 -10.41 45.67 14.92
N TYR A 223 -10.60 46.80 14.23
CA TYR A 223 -11.90 47.43 14.03
C TYR A 223 -12.48 47.24 12.63
N THR A 224 -11.68 46.73 11.69
CA THR A 224 -12.08 46.59 10.27
C THR A 224 -11.96 45.17 9.73
N LEU A 225 -11.45 44.21 10.51
CA LEU A 225 -11.32 42.82 10.10
C LEU A 225 -11.88 41.83 11.14
N ASN A 226 -12.58 40.80 10.65
CA ASN A 226 -12.95 39.59 11.37
C ASN A 226 -13.78 39.82 12.65
N LEU A 227 -14.59 40.87 12.66
CA LEU A 227 -15.51 41.20 13.76
C LEU A 227 -16.56 40.09 13.96
N PRO A 228 -17.08 39.89 15.19
CA PRO A 228 -18.04 38.82 15.49
C PRO A 228 -19.24 38.73 14.53
N GLU A 229 -19.80 39.87 14.13
CA GLU A 229 -20.95 39.93 13.23
C GLU A 229 -20.66 39.37 11.83
N THR A 230 -19.38 39.26 11.44
CA THR A 230 -18.95 38.64 10.18
C THR A 230 -19.37 37.18 10.13
N TYR A 231 -19.11 36.44 11.21
CA TYR A 231 -19.44 35.02 11.29
C TYR A 231 -20.95 34.82 11.33
N GLU A 232 -21.68 35.76 11.93
CA GLU A 232 -23.14 35.73 12.01
C GLU A 232 -23.78 35.91 10.63
N LEU A 233 -23.31 36.89 9.86
CA LEU A 233 -23.75 37.09 8.49
C LEU A 233 -23.47 35.85 7.63
N ILE A 234 -22.25 35.32 7.69
CA ILE A 234 -21.88 34.16 6.88
C ILE A 234 -22.71 32.94 7.26
N HIS A 235 -22.97 32.72 8.55
CA HIS A 235 -23.90 31.68 9.00
C HIS A 235 -25.31 31.88 8.44
N GLU A 236 -25.83 33.11 8.45
CA GLU A 236 -27.13 33.45 7.88
C GLU A 236 -27.21 33.14 6.37
N LEU A 237 -26.13 33.41 5.63
CA LEU A 237 -26.03 33.06 4.21
C LEU A 237 -25.86 31.55 4.00
N ARG A 238 -25.14 30.86 4.89
CA ARG A 238 -24.95 29.42 4.87
C ARG A 238 -26.27 28.67 5.02
N LEU A 239 -27.13 29.11 5.94
CA LEU A 239 -28.46 28.53 6.13
C LEU A 239 -29.33 28.57 4.87
N VAL A 240 -29.18 29.60 4.02
CA VAL A 240 -29.91 29.65 2.74
C VAL A 240 -29.52 28.49 1.83
N LEU A 241 -28.24 28.10 1.80
CA LEU A 241 -27.81 26.94 1.02
C LEU A 241 -28.32 25.63 1.62
N ASP A 242 -28.28 25.50 2.95
CA ASP A 242 -28.73 24.30 3.64
C ASP A 242 -30.23 24.06 3.45
N GLU A 243 -31.06 25.10 3.59
CA GLU A 243 -32.50 25.05 3.28
C GLU A 243 -32.76 24.64 1.82
N MET A 244 -31.88 25.02 0.89
CA MET A 244 -31.99 24.61 -0.52
C MET A 244 -31.50 23.18 -0.77
N ASN A 245 -30.66 22.61 0.12
CA ASN A 245 -30.17 21.24 0.04
C ASN A 245 -31.20 20.25 0.61
N GLU A 246 -31.92 20.63 1.68
CA GLU A 246 -32.91 19.77 2.35
C GLU A 246 -34.17 19.50 1.51
N LYS A 247 -34.45 20.31 0.48
CA LYS A 247 -35.57 20.08 -0.43
C LYS A 247 -35.37 18.76 -1.18
N LYS A 248 -36.41 17.92 -1.23
CA LYS A 248 -36.38 16.57 -1.84
C LYS A 248 -35.81 16.61 -3.28
N GLY A 249 -34.66 15.96 -3.49
CA GLY A 249 -33.91 16.00 -4.75
C GLY A 249 -32.81 17.07 -4.83
N GLY A 250 -32.54 17.80 -3.75
CA GLY A 250 -31.49 18.81 -3.65
C GLY A 250 -30.09 18.20 -3.75
N ALA A 251 -29.24 18.83 -4.57
CA ALA A 251 -27.81 18.51 -4.61
C ALA A 251 -27.09 19.21 -3.45
N GLU A 252 -26.09 18.54 -2.87
CA GLU A 252 -25.20 19.14 -1.87
C GLU A 252 -24.44 20.34 -2.45
N ARG A 253 -24.39 21.44 -1.69
CA ARG A 253 -23.76 22.71 -2.10
C ARG A 253 -22.78 23.19 -1.07
N ILE A 254 -21.70 23.79 -1.53
CA ILE A 254 -20.62 24.26 -0.65
C ILE A 254 -20.50 25.77 -0.57
N MET A 255 -20.05 26.25 0.57
CA MET A 255 -19.66 27.62 0.85
C MET A 255 -18.29 27.61 1.49
N ILE A 256 -17.37 28.37 0.90
CA ILE A 256 -15.95 28.44 1.25
C ILE A 256 -15.62 29.91 1.45
N SER A 257 -14.71 30.26 2.36
CA SER A 257 -14.24 31.63 2.51
C SER A 257 -12.78 31.79 2.12
N GLU A 258 -12.42 32.93 1.52
CA GLU A 258 -11.03 33.37 1.54
C GLU A 258 -10.80 34.34 2.69
N VAL A 259 -9.83 33.99 3.53
CA VAL A 259 -9.46 34.77 4.70
C VAL A 259 -7.96 34.70 4.86
N PHE A 260 -7.32 35.86 4.93
CA PHE A 260 -5.92 35.97 5.30
C PHE A 260 -5.82 36.22 6.82
N GLY A 261 -4.89 35.52 7.47
CA GLY A 261 -4.68 35.66 8.92
C GLY A 261 -4.06 34.42 9.56
N ASN A 262 -3.87 34.47 10.87
CA ASN A 262 -3.34 33.34 11.63
C ASN A 262 -4.34 32.16 11.72
N LEU A 263 -3.85 31.00 12.13
CA LEU A 263 -4.65 29.76 12.19
C LEU A 263 -5.87 29.87 13.13
N THR A 264 -5.73 30.58 14.25
CA THR A 264 -6.84 30.81 15.19
C THR A 264 -7.98 31.59 14.55
N MET A 265 -7.67 32.56 13.71
CA MET A 265 -8.67 33.32 12.96
C MET A 265 -9.32 32.45 11.89
N GLN A 266 -8.52 31.75 11.07
CA GLN A 266 -9.06 30.84 10.04
C GLN A 266 -9.98 29.77 10.66
N ARG A 267 -9.64 29.22 11.82
CA ARG A 267 -10.46 28.24 12.55
C ARG A 267 -11.88 28.74 12.82
N LYS A 268 -12.08 30.03 13.10
CA LYS A 268 -13.41 30.60 13.39
C LYS A 268 -14.36 30.50 12.18
N PHE A 269 -13.83 30.46 10.96
CA PHE A 269 -14.64 30.35 9.74
C PHE A 269 -15.23 28.96 9.51
N TYR A 270 -14.83 27.93 10.25
CA TYR A 270 -15.58 26.66 10.28
C TYR A 270 -16.87 26.79 11.10
N GLY A 271 -16.84 27.58 12.17
CA GLY A 271 -17.92 27.65 13.13
C GLY A 271 -17.94 26.46 14.09
N SER A 272 -19.15 26.02 14.46
CA SER A 272 -19.38 24.82 15.27
C SER A 272 -20.47 23.96 14.62
N GLU A 273 -20.64 22.70 15.05
CA GLU A 273 -21.70 21.84 14.50
C GLU A 273 -23.10 22.44 14.60
N LYS A 274 -23.38 23.20 15.67
CA LYS A 274 -24.66 23.89 15.88
C LYS A 274 -24.73 25.24 15.17
N TYR A 275 -23.59 25.79 14.76
CA TYR A 275 -23.47 27.11 14.16
C TYR A 275 -22.43 27.07 13.04
N PRO A 276 -22.74 26.40 11.90
CA PRO A 276 -21.80 26.26 10.80
C PRO A 276 -21.62 27.60 10.08
N VAL A 277 -20.38 27.98 9.80
CA VAL A 277 -20.07 29.23 9.10
C VAL A 277 -19.74 28.93 7.63
N THR A 278 -18.59 28.33 7.35
CA THR A 278 -18.23 27.79 6.02
C THR A 278 -17.83 26.31 6.14
N HIS A 279 -17.75 25.61 5.00
CA HIS A 279 -17.24 24.23 4.99
C HIS A 279 -15.74 24.20 5.30
N PHE A 280 -14.99 25.17 4.78
CA PHE A 280 -13.58 25.42 5.09
C PHE A 280 -13.17 26.81 4.60
N PRO A 281 -12.22 27.48 5.26
CA PRO A 281 -11.51 28.63 4.70
C PRO A 281 -10.36 28.17 3.78
N PHE A 282 -9.98 28.99 2.81
CA PHE A 282 -8.81 28.72 1.98
C PHE A 282 -7.50 28.78 2.77
N HIS A 283 -6.76 27.67 2.75
CA HIS A 283 -5.47 27.54 3.43
C HIS A 283 -4.33 27.39 2.41
N PHE A 284 -3.44 28.39 2.40
CA PHE A 284 -2.26 28.42 1.53
C PHE A 284 -1.09 27.68 2.21
N ILE A 285 -0.76 26.50 1.70
CA ILE A 285 0.21 25.59 2.34
C ILE A 285 1.65 26.11 2.28
N ILE A 286 2.02 26.77 1.18
CA ILE A 286 3.38 27.22 0.92
C ILE A 286 3.40 28.72 0.62
N GLY A 287 4.06 29.45 1.54
CA GLY A 287 4.31 30.88 1.42
C GLY A 287 5.44 31.20 0.44
N SER A 288 6.14 32.32 0.65
CA SER A 288 7.15 32.84 -0.29
C SER A 288 8.57 32.28 -0.11
N ASP A 289 8.78 31.38 0.87
CA ASP A 289 10.11 30.91 1.28
C ASP A 289 10.30 29.42 1.04
N TYR A 290 11.55 29.02 0.70
CA TYR A 290 11.94 27.62 0.61
C TYR A 290 11.77 26.91 1.97
N CYS A 291 11.10 25.76 1.95
CA CYS A 291 10.86 24.95 3.14
C CYS A 291 11.93 23.85 3.32
N THR A 292 12.46 23.73 4.53
CA THR A 292 13.10 22.50 5.01
C THR A 292 12.03 21.46 5.33
N ALA A 293 12.42 20.19 5.48
CA ALA A 293 11.49 19.12 5.86
C ALA A 293 10.75 19.43 7.17
N ARG A 294 11.44 20.02 8.15
CA ARG A 294 10.86 20.46 9.42
C ARG A 294 9.84 21.58 9.26
N LYS A 295 10.15 22.64 8.51
CA LYS A 295 9.20 23.74 8.30
C LYS A 295 7.96 23.27 7.55
N LEU A 296 8.11 22.34 6.61
CA LEU A 296 6.98 21.77 5.88
C LEU A 296 6.12 20.89 6.79
N HIS A 297 6.76 20.04 7.60
CA HIS A 297 6.10 19.26 8.64
C HIS A 297 5.26 20.14 9.56
N GLU A 298 5.88 21.15 10.18
CA GLU A 298 5.23 22.08 11.12
C GLU A 298 3.99 22.74 10.50
N ARG A 299 4.11 23.29 9.28
CA ARG A 299 2.96 23.91 8.58
C ARG A 299 1.79 22.95 8.36
N ILE A 300 2.09 21.72 7.95
CA ILE A 300 1.05 20.70 7.67
C ILE A 300 0.40 20.24 8.98
N THR A 301 1.18 19.92 10.00
CA THR A 301 0.65 19.43 11.28
C THR A 301 -0.09 20.52 12.03
N GLU A 302 0.43 21.74 12.08
CA GLU A 302 -0.26 22.87 12.71
C GLU A 302 -1.62 23.13 12.05
N TRP A 303 -1.72 23.04 10.72
CA TRP A 303 -3.01 23.17 10.06
C TRP A 303 -3.97 22.04 10.44
N LEU A 304 -3.51 20.79 10.36
CA LEU A 304 -4.33 19.61 10.68
C LEU A 304 -4.80 19.59 12.14
N GLU A 305 -3.99 20.07 13.07
CA GLU A 305 -4.33 20.18 14.50
C GLU A 305 -5.27 21.35 14.81
N ASN A 306 -5.24 22.41 13.99
CA ASN A 306 -6.10 23.58 14.18
C ASN A 306 -7.50 23.42 13.59
N ILE A 307 -7.71 22.49 12.67
CA ILE A 307 -9.03 22.18 12.11
C ILE A 307 -9.93 21.57 13.21
N PRO A 308 -11.20 22.03 13.36
CA PRO A 308 -12.12 21.41 14.30
C PRO A 308 -12.52 20.00 13.84
N GLU A 309 -12.99 19.14 14.75
CA GLU A 309 -13.30 17.72 14.44
C GLU A 309 -14.29 17.52 13.28
N HIS A 310 -15.24 18.44 13.11
CA HIS A 310 -16.23 18.45 12.01
C HIS A 310 -15.72 19.15 10.73
N GLY A 311 -14.52 19.73 10.78
CA GLY A 311 -13.93 20.49 9.68
C GLY A 311 -13.24 19.61 8.64
N VAL A 312 -13.12 20.12 7.43
CA VAL A 312 -12.46 19.44 6.30
C VAL A 312 -11.18 20.17 5.95
N ALA A 313 -10.04 19.48 6.02
CA ALA A 313 -8.77 20.04 5.57
C ALA A 313 -8.81 20.42 4.10
N ASN A 314 -8.08 21.47 3.74
CA ASN A 314 -7.91 21.89 2.36
C ASN A 314 -6.52 22.48 2.11
N TRP A 315 -6.11 22.47 0.84
CA TRP A 315 -4.77 22.89 0.42
C TRP A 315 -4.83 23.67 -0.89
N ILE A 316 -4.19 24.84 -0.89
CA ILE A 316 -3.95 25.70 -2.05
C ILE A 316 -2.48 26.11 -2.06
N SER A 317 -1.89 26.18 -3.24
CA SER A 317 -0.52 26.67 -3.42
C SER A 317 -0.44 27.95 -4.25
N GLU A 318 -1.30 28.10 -5.28
CA GLU A 318 -1.31 29.23 -6.22
C GLU A 318 -2.69 29.87 -6.33
N SER A 319 -2.72 31.16 -6.67
CA SER A 319 -3.95 31.90 -6.97
C SER A 319 -3.72 32.96 -8.06
N HIS A 320 -4.80 33.63 -8.47
CA HIS A 320 -4.74 34.74 -9.42
C HIS A 320 -4.10 36.02 -8.84
N ASP A 321 -3.86 36.09 -7.53
CA ASP A 321 -3.22 37.24 -6.86
C ASP A 321 -1.76 36.99 -6.47
N THR A 322 -1.26 35.78 -6.71
CA THR A 322 0.11 35.39 -6.35
C THR A 322 0.90 34.91 -7.56
N ASN A 323 2.20 35.13 -7.53
CA ASN A 323 3.11 34.55 -8.52
C ASN A 323 3.00 33.02 -8.51
N ARG A 324 3.04 32.40 -9.70
CA ARG A 324 3.07 30.93 -9.84
C ARG A 324 4.27 30.35 -9.08
N VAL A 325 4.15 29.14 -8.53
CA VAL A 325 5.19 28.44 -7.76
C VAL A 325 6.49 28.37 -8.54
N GLY A 326 6.44 28.01 -9.83
CA GLY A 326 7.64 27.96 -10.68
C GLY A 326 8.30 29.32 -10.89
N GLY A 327 7.59 30.43 -10.66
CA GLY A 327 8.12 31.80 -10.65
C GLY A 327 8.53 32.32 -9.26
N ARG A 328 7.95 31.80 -8.17
CA ARG A 328 8.38 32.08 -6.79
C ARG A 328 9.66 31.32 -6.41
N PHE A 329 9.80 30.11 -6.93
CA PHE A 329 10.90 29.19 -6.64
C PHE A 329 11.63 28.77 -7.94
N VAL A 330 11.85 27.47 -8.11
CA VAL A 330 12.31 26.84 -9.34
C VAL A 330 11.21 25.96 -9.89
N ARG A 331 11.26 25.65 -11.18
CA ARG A 331 10.23 24.90 -11.88
C ARG A 331 10.03 23.49 -11.30
N GLU A 332 11.09 22.84 -10.85
CA GLU A 332 11.08 21.48 -10.29
C GLU A 332 10.24 21.42 -8.99
N TYR A 333 10.06 22.55 -8.31
CA TYR A 333 9.20 22.65 -7.13
C TYR A 333 7.71 22.36 -7.44
N LEU A 334 7.30 22.52 -8.71
CA LEU A 334 5.94 22.17 -9.16
C LEU A 334 5.62 20.68 -8.96
N HIS A 335 6.62 19.79 -9.06
CA HIS A 335 6.42 18.37 -8.75
C HIS A 335 6.18 18.17 -7.25
N ILE A 336 6.96 18.84 -6.41
CA ILE A 336 6.80 18.78 -4.95
C ILE A 336 5.38 19.20 -4.56
N GLU A 337 4.90 20.32 -5.10
CA GLU A 337 3.52 20.80 -4.87
C GLU A 337 2.46 19.81 -5.32
N ASN A 338 2.57 19.28 -6.54
CA ASN A 338 1.61 18.33 -7.09
C ASN A 338 1.54 17.05 -6.23
N PHE A 339 2.69 16.48 -5.85
CA PHE A 339 2.75 15.28 -5.01
C PHE A 339 2.19 15.56 -3.61
N LEU A 340 2.55 16.69 -3.02
CA LEU A 340 2.10 17.08 -1.69
C LEU A 340 0.59 17.29 -1.64
N MET A 341 0.06 18.21 -2.45
CA MET A 341 -1.36 18.56 -2.44
C MET A 341 -2.27 17.38 -2.81
N MET A 342 -1.86 16.54 -3.77
CA MET A 342 -2.66 15.39 -4.20
C MET A 342 -2.70 14.26 -3.17
N MET A 343 -1.69 14.14 -2.33
CA MET A 343 -1.56 13.02 -1.39
C MET A 343 -1.87 13.41 0.07
N LEU A 344 -1.97 14.71 0.39
CA LEU A 344 -2.47 15.19 1.68
C LEU A 344 -4.00 14.96 1.85
N PRO A 345 -4.48 14.78 3.10
CA PRO A 345 -5.90 14.56 3.40
C PRO A 345 -6.77 15.78 3.09
N GLY A 346 -8.06 15.59 2.79
CA GLY A 346 -9.02 16.69 2.60
C GLY A 346 -9.25 17.10 1.14
N VAL A 347 -9.37 18.41 0.85
CA VAL A 347 -9.66 19.00 -0.46
C VAL A 347 -8.38 19.61 -1.05
N ALA A 348 -8.11 19.38 -2.34
CA ALA A 348 -6.98 19.99 -3.03
C ALA A 348 -7.53 20.90 -4.14
N CYS A 349 -7.13 22.18 -4.11
CA CYS A 349 -7.58 23.20 -5.05
C CYS A 349 -6.39 23.66 -5.89
N PHE A 350 -6.50 23.56 -7.22
CA PHE A 350 -5.41 23.86 -8.14
C PHE A 350 -5.77 25.04 -9.04
N TYR A 351 -4.83 25.96 -9.20
CA TYR A 351 -4.95 27.05 -10.17
C TYR A 351 -4.58 26.55 -11.58
N TYR A 352 -5.30 27.02 -12.61
CA TYR A 352 -5.12 26.50 -13.97
C TYR A 352 -3.67 26.66 -14.44
N GLY A 353 -3.19 25.66 -15.19
CA GLY A 353 -1.83 25.63 -15.69
C GLY A 353 -0.85 24.90 -14.80
N LEU A 354 -1.16 24.66 -13.51
CA LEU A 354 -0.29 23.88 -12.62
C LEU A 354 -0.14 22.44 -13.14
N GLU A 355 -1.19 21.87 -13.72
CA GLU A 355 -1.23 20.53 -14.30
C GLU A 355 -0.30 20.36 -15.51
N ILE A 356 0.06 21.44 -16.18
CA ILE A 356 1.06 21.45 -17.26
C ILE A 356 2.37 22.16 -16.86
N GLY A 357 2.47 22.62 -15.62
CA GLY A 357 3.65 23.31 -15.09
C GLY A 357 3.88 24.71 -15.66
N MET A 358 2.82 25.49 -15.88
CA MET A 358 2.93 26.90 -16.26
C MET A 358 3.74 27.70 -15.22
N VAL A 359 4.54 28.64 -15.70
CA VAL A 359 5.34 29.57 -14.90
C VAL A 359 4.92 31.02 -15.19
N ASN A 360 5.44 31.98 -14.41
CA ASN A 360 5.18 33.40 -14.64
C ASN A 360 5.62 33.81 -16.05
N SER A 361 4.78 34.58 -16.74
CA SER A 361 5.10 35.13 -18.05
C SER A 361 5.58 36.58 -17.95
N PRO A 362 6.57 36.99 -18.75
CA PRO A 362 6.99 38.37 -18.81
C PRO A 362 5.90 39.25 -19.42
N VAL A 363 5.38 40.22 -18.65
CA VAL A 363 4.42 41.24 -19.11
C VAL A 363 5.16 42.57 -19.16
N ARG A 364 5.17 43.23 -20.33
CA ARG A 364 5.80 44.55 -20.46
C ARG A 364 4.92 45.63 -19.83
N PRO A 365 5.49 46.78 -19.42
CA PRO A 365 4.72 47.90 -18.88
C PRO A 365 3.56 48.38 -19.78
N ASP A 366 3.74 48.35 -21.11
CA ASP A 366 2.68 48.71 -22.08
C ASP A 366 1.55 47.67 -22.20
N GLN A 367 1.69 46.52 -21.55
CA GLN A 367 0.75 45.39 -21.61
C GLN A 367 0.01 45.15 -20.29
N ILE A 368 0.40 45.84 -19.21
CA ILE A 368 -0.25 45.71 -17.89
C ILE A 368 -1.72 46.10 -18.03
N GLN A 369 -2.60 45.22 -17.55
CA GLN A 369 -4.05 45.40 -17.54
C GLN A 369 -4.56 45.73 -16.14
N ASP A 370 -3.90 45.19 -15.11
CA ASP A 370 -4.26 45.44 -13.72
C ASP A 370 -3.79 46.83 -13.25
N LYS A 371 -4.76 47.73 -13.02
CA LYS A 371 -4.51 49.12 -12.60
C LYS A 371 -3.97 49.23 -11.17
N HIS A 372 -4.22 48.23 -10.35
CA HIS A 372 -3.80 48.18 -8.94
C HIS A 372 -2.53 47.33 -8.75
N SER A 373 -1.95 46.82 -9.84
CA SER A 373 -0.65 46.15 -9.84
C SER A 373 0.49 47.17 -9.74
N ASP A 374 1.47 46.92 -8.86
CA ASP A 374 2.70 47.72 -8.78
C ASP A 374 3.50 47.60 -10.09
N PRO A 375 3.67 48.70 -10.85
CA PRO A 375 4.34 48.67 -12.16
C PRO A 375 5.87 48.57 -12.05
N LEU A 376 6.46 48.75 -10.86
CA LEU A 376 7.92 48.76 -10.65
C LEU A 376 8.49 47.43 -10.15
N SER A 377 7.64 46.45 -9.80
CA SER A 377 8.10 45.14 -9.38
C SER A 377 7.79 44.06 -10.44
N PHE A 378 8.74 43.14 -10.64
CA PHE A 378 8.50 41.85 -11.31
C PHE A 378 7.52 40.94 -10.51
N ARG A 379 6.62 41.54 -9.71
CA ARG A 379 5.70 40.93 -8.72
C ARG A 379 4.23 41.35 -8.93
N GLY A 380 3.90 42.02 -10.02
CA GLY A 380 2.52 42.36 -10.38
C GLY A 380 1.64 41.13 -10.66
N ARG A 381 0.32 41.21 -10.46
CA ARG A 381 -0.59 40.06 -10.56
C ARG A 381 -0.73 39.51 -11.98
N ASP A 382 -0.56 40.34 -13.01
CA ASP A 382 -0.74 39.96 -14.42
C ASP A 382 0.20 38.84 -14.89
N VAL A 383 1.41 38.72 -14.31
CA VAL A 383 2.38 37.68 -14.71
C VAL A 383 1.89 36.26 -14.42
N ALA A 384 0.97 36.10 -13.47
CA ALA A 384 0.33 34.83 -13.11
C ALA A 384 -1.02 34.61 -13.82
N ARG A 385 -1.59 35.66 -14.43
CA ARG A 385 -2.91 35.64 -15.09
C ARG A 385 -2.85 35.37 -16.60
N THR A 386 -1.67 35.06 -17.14
CA THR A 386 -1.46 34.86 -18.59
C THR A 386 -2.17 33.65 -19.18
N PRO A 387 -2.56 33.69 -20.48
CA PRO A 387 -3.46 32.69 -21.05
C PRO A 387 -2.93 31.23 -21.01
N MET A 388 -3.87 30.29 -20.91
CA MET A 388 -3.61 28.84 -20.89
C MET A 388 -2.93 28.35 -22.18
N GLN A 389 -2.01 27.39 -22.06
CA GLN A 389 -1.18 26.89 -23.17
C GLN A 389 -1.71 25.55 -23.69
N TRP A 390 -2.56 25.59 -24.71
CA TRP A 390 -3.26 24.41 -25.25
C TRP A 390 -2.42 23.61 -26.24
N ASP A 391 -1.86 24.28 -27.24
CA ASP A 391 -1.11 23.68 -28.36
C ASP A 391 0.01 24.61 -28.83
N ASP A 392 0.72 24.24 -29.92
CA ASP A 392 1.84 25.00 -30.48
C ASP A 392 1.43 26.05 -31.53
N SER A 393 0.12 26.27 -31.73
CA SER A 393 -0.39 27.28 -32.65
C SER A 393 -0.26 28.70 -32.09
N MET A 394 -0.60 29.71 -32.91
CA MET A 394 -0.55 31.12 -32.51
C MET A 394 -1.28 31.35 -31.18
N ASN A 395 -0.63 32.09 -30.27
CA ASN A 395 -1.12 32.32 -28.91
C ASN A 395 -1.43 31.03 -28.14
N ALA A 396 -0.66 29.97 -28.37
CA ALA A 396 -0.79 28.68 -27.69
C ALA A 396 -2.18 28.01 -27.82
N GLY A 397 -2.90 28.28 -28.92
CA GLY A 397 -4.28 27.79 -29.11
C GLY A 397 -5.31 28.46 -28.20
N PHE A 398 -4.93 29.47 -27.42
CA PHE A 398 -5.85 30.23 -26.57
C PHE A 398 -6.86 31.03 -27.40
N THR A 399 -6.39 31.79 -28.39
CA THR A 399 -7.19 32.67 -29.26
C THR A 399 -6.72 32.60 -30.71
N THR A 400 -7.64 32.83 -31.66
CA THR A 400 -7.34 33.05 -33.07
C THR A 400 -7.03 34.52 -33.41
N ALA A 401 -7.27 35.44 -32.47
CA ALA A 401 -6.92 36.85 -32.59
C ALA A 401 -5.41 37.03 -32.74
N ARG A 402 -4.99 38.10 -33.42
CA ARG A 402 -3.55 38.41 -33.54
C ARG A 402 -2.90 38.76 -32.20
N LYS A 403 -3.65 39.33 -31.26
CA LYS A 403 -3.18 39.70 -29.92
C LYS A 403 -4.18 39.18 -28.89
N SER A 404 -3.67 38.50 -27.86
CA SER A 404 -4.43 38.20 -26.65
C SER A 404 -4.36 39.36 -25.66
N TRP A 405 -5.31 39.39 -24.71
CA TRP A 405 -5.39 40.44 -23.68
C TRP A 405 -4.16 40.52 -22.77
N LEU A 406 -3.53 39.36 -22.49
CA LEU A 406 -2.19 39.24 -21.90
C LEU A 406 -1.34 38.31 -22.78
N PRO A 407 -0.01 38.51 -22.84
CA PRO A 407 0.87 37.67 -23.67
C PRO A 407 0.94 36.23 -23.14
N VAL A 408 1.02 35.24 -24.05
CA VAL A 408 1.34 33.85 -23.70
C VAL A 408 2.83 33.67 -23.40
N HIS A 409 3.16 32.71 -22.53
CA HIS A 409 4.56 32.44 -22.20
C HIS A 409 5.35 31.91 -23.42
N PRO A 410 6.57 32.38 -23.72
CA PRO A 410 7.34 31.95 -24.90
C PRO A 410 7.71 30.45 -24.99
N ASN A 411 7.44 29.62 -23.98
CA ASN A 411 7.72 28.18 -23.97
C ASN A 411 6.56 27.34 -24.54
N TYR A 412 5.42 27.96 -24.87
CA TYR A 412 4.20 27.24 -25.26
C TYR A 412 4.39 26.31 -26.47
N TRP A 413 5.35 26.61 -27.36
CA TRP A 413 5.64 25.77 -28.53
C TRP A 413 6.11 24.36 -28.17
N SER A 414 6.71 24.17 -26.99
CA SER A 414 7.13 22.87 -26.47
C SER A 414 6.33 22.43 -25.23
N GLU A 415 5.82 23.37 -24.45
CA GLU A 415 5.19 23.13 -23.16
C GLU A 415 3.71 23.50 -23.22
N ASN A 416 2.89 22.57 -23.68
CA ASN A 416 1.46 22.78 -23.80
C ASN A 416 0.70 21.48 -23.51
N VAL A 417 -0.62 21.57 -23.38
CA VAL A 417 -1.47 20.40 -23.10
C VAL A 417 -1.29 19.31 -24.15
N GLU A 418 -1.30 19.66 -25.44
CA GLU A 418 -1.21 18.68 -26.53
C GLU A 418 0.14 17.94 -26.54
N SER A 419 1.25 18.65 -26.38
CA SER A 419 2.60 18.06 -26.34
C SER A 419 2.75 17.15 -25.13
N GLN A 420 2.33 17.59 -23.95
CA GLN A 420 2.49 16.82 -22.72
C GLN A 420 1.62 15.58 -22.65
N LYS A 421 0.45 15.56 -23.31
CA LYS A 421 -0.36 14.34 -23.46
C LYS A 421 0.41 13.20 -24.15
N LYS A 422 1.36 13.51 -25.04
CA LYS A 422 2.13 12.53 -25.82
C LYS A 422 3.30 11.91 -25.03
N PHE A 423 3.80 12.56 -23.98
CA PHE A 423 4.97 12.10 -23.21
C PHE A 423 4.56 11.46 -21.89
N GLY A 424 4.88 10.17 -21.69
CA GLY A 424 4.44 9.40 -20.52
C GLY A 424 4.89 9.92 -19.15
N ASN A 425 5.96 10.74 -19.09
CA ASN A 425 6.50 11.32 -17.84
C ASN A 425 6.42 12.86 -17.83
N SER A 426 5.39 13.46 -18.43
CA SER A 426 5.11 14.90 -18.41
C SER A 426 4.40 15.34 -17.12
N TYR A 427 4.40 16.64 -16.83
CA TYR A 427 3.61 17.20 -15.71
C TYR A 427 2.14 16.79 -15.82
N TYR A 428 1.56 16.86 -17.02
CA TYR A 428 0.17 16.46 -17.27
C TYR A 428 -0.12 15.01 -16.88
N ASN A 429 0.73 14.08 -17.31
CA ASN A 429 0.53 12.65 -17.04
C ASN A 429 0.84 12.28 -15.58
N ILE A 430 1.81 12.93 -14.95
CA ILE A 430 2.09 12.81 -13.51
C ILE A 430 0.90 13.33 -12.69
N PHE A 431 0.36 14.51 -13.02
CA PHE A 431 -0.80 15.10 -12.37
C PHE A 431 -2.04 14.18 -12.48
N LYS A 432 -2.26 13.60 -13.67
CA LYS A 432 -3.31 12.61 -13.90
C LYS A 432 -3.11 11.32 -13.09
N ASP A 433 -1.87 10.84 -12.96
CA ASP A 433 -1.54 9.68 -12.13
C ASP A 433 -1.82 9.94 -10.64
N LEU A 434 -1.42 11.10 -10.14
CA LEU A 434 -1.68 11.52 -8.75
C LEU A 434 -3.18 11.69 -8.48
N LEU A 435 -3.95 12.26 -9.42
CA LEU A 435 -5.41 12.35 -9.30
C LEU A 435 -6.07 10.96 -9.22
N ARG A 436 -5.58 9.98 -9.99
CA ARG A 436 -6.05 8.59 -9.89
C ARG A 436 -5.76 8.00 -8.51
N LEU A 437 -4.57 8.23 -7.97
CA LEU A 437 -4.21 7.78 -6.62
C LEU A 437 -5.04 8.44 -5.54
N ARG A 438 -5.28 9.75 -5.64
CA ARG A 438 -6.12 10.51 -4.70
C ARG A 438 -7.51 9.91 -4.57
N LYS A 439 -8.03 9.27 -5.63
CA LYS A 439 -9.35 8.62 -5.61
C LYS A 439 -9.40 7.27 -4.90
N THR A 440 -8.25 6.67 -4.58
CA THR A 440 -8.17 5.40 -3.84
C THR A 440 -8.72 5.54 -2.41
N LYS A 441 -9.20 4.44 -1.83
CA LYS A 441 -9.73 4.46 -0.46
C LYS A 441 -8.67 4.91 0.55
N THR A 442 -7.42 4.46 0.41
CA THR A 442 -6.32 4.90 1.28
C THR A 442 -6.05 6.39 1.18
N CYS A 443 -6.03 7.00 -0.01
CA CYS A 443 -5.78 8.43 -0.13
C CYS A 443 -6.97 9.30 0.29
N LYS A 444 -8.20 8.79 0.21
CA LYS A 444 -9.39 9.48 0.72
C LYS A 444 -9.48 9.42 2.25
N ASN A 445 -9.35 8.23 2.82
CA ASN A 445 -9.74 7.95 4.21
C ASN A 445 -8.58 7.52 5.11
N GLY A 446 -7.39 7.29 4.54
CA GLY A 446 -6.24 6.79 5.29
C GLY A 446 -5.63 7.84 6.20
N LYS A 447 -5.12 7.39 7.34
CA LYS A 447 -4.36 8.19 8.30
C LYS A 447 -3.12 8.77 7.63
N PHE A 448 -2.81 10.02 7.97
CA PHE A 448 -1.59 10.72 7.56
C PHE A 448 -0.57 10.62 8.68
N ASN A 449 0.63 10.11 8.38
CA ASN A 449 1.77 10.16 9.30
C ASN A 449 2.95 10.79 8.56
N SER A 450 3.59 11.80 9.13
CA SER A 450 4.74 12.46 8.50
C SER A 450 6.05 12.15 9.20
N TYR A 451 7.14 12.20 8.46
CA TYR A 451 8.48 11.86 8.90
C TYR A 451 9.51 12.83 8.31
N MET A 452 10.40 13.31 9.17
CA MET A 452 11.52 14.17 8.79
C MET A 452 12.78 13.31 8.68
N MET A 453 13.06 12.79 7.49
CA MET A 453 14.17 11.83 7.29
C MET A 453 15.54 12.52 7.38
N SER A 454 15.60 13.80 7.01
CA SER A 454 16.76 14.66 7.18
C SER A 454 16.35 16.13 7.23
N ARG A 455 17.31 17.05 7.14
CA ARG A 455 17.03 18.49 6.99
C ARG A 455 16.19 18.78 5.73
N TRP A 456 16.40 17.99 4.67
CA TRP A 456 15.87 18.27 3.33
C TRP A 456 14.96 17.17 2.80
N ILE A 457 15.01 15.96 3.35
CA ILE A 457 14.11 14.88 2.94
C ILE A 457 12.88 14.84 3.85
N TYR A 458 11.72 15.11 3.25
CA TYR A 458 10.42 14.99 3.90
C TYR A 458 9.68 13.77 3.35
N ALA A 459 9.12 12.95 4.22
CA ALA A 459 8.31 11.80 3.85
C ALA A 459 6.99 11.79 4.61
N PHE A 460 5.98 11.16 4.06
CA PHE A 460 4.75 10.85 4.80
C PHE A 460 4.06 9.61 4.25
N THR A 461 3.21 8.99 5.06
CA THR A 461 2.40 7.84 4.68
C THR A 461 0.92 8.16 4.69
N ARG A 462 0.20 7.50 3.78
CA ARG A 462 -1.26 7.34 3.84
C ARG A 462 -1.56 5.87 4.12
N VAL A 463 -2.18 5.59 5.26
CA VAL A 463 -2.39 4.24 5.76
C VAL A 463 -3.87 3.99 6.06
N LEU A 464 -4.43 2.92 5.50
CA LEU A 464 -5.79 2.49 5.78
C LEU A 464 -5.82 0.97 5.96
N LYS A 465 -6.35 0.51 7.11
CA LYS A 465 -6.37 -0.93 7.45
C LYS A 465 -7.07 -1.74 6.35
N GLY A 466 -6.42 -2.80 5.88
CA GLY A 466 -6.93 -3.69 4.84
C GLY A 466 -6.79 -3.17 3.40
N TYR A 467 -6.10 -2.04 3.19
CA TYR A 467 -5.80 -1.48 1.87
C TYR A 467 -4.30 -1.22 1.73
N GLU A 468 -3.86 -0.89 0.52
CA GLU A 468 -2.45 -0.60 0.26
C GLU A 468 -2.00 0.70 0.94
N THR A 469 -0.76 0.73 1.39
CA THR A 469 -0.13 1.92 1.98
C THR A 469 0.62 2.68 0.90
N TYR A 470 0.49 4.00 0.91
CA TYR A 470 1.27 4.89 0.04
C TYR A 470 2.29 5.65 0.87
N VAL A 471 3.54 5.65 0.44
CA VAL A 471 4.62 6.45 1.03
C VAL A 471 5.02 7.51 0.03
N VAL A 472 4.89 8.78 0.42
CA VAL A 472 5.36 9.91 -0.36
C VAL A 472 6.71 10.34 0.19
N VAL A 473 7.71 10.49 -0.67
CA VAL A 473 9.05 10.94 -0.30
C VAL A 473 9.44 12.09 -1.21
N MET A 474 9.93 13.18 -0.63
CA MET A 474 10.26 14.41 -1.33
C MET A 474 11.63 14.91 -0.88
N ASN A 475 12.50 15.12 -1.84
CA ASN A 475 13.77 15.81 -1.64
C ASN A 475 13.57 17.31 -1.88
N LEU A 476 13.58 18.09 -0.80
CA LEU A 476 13.47 19.56 -0.80
C LEU A 476 14.85 20.24 -0.88
N GLY A 477 15.94 19.46 -0.90
CA GLY A 477 17.31 19.93 -0.89
C GLY A 477 17.95 19.90 -2.28
N THR A 478 19.06 20.59 -2.42
CA THR A 478 19.80 20.68 -3.69
C THR A 478 20.83 19.55 -3.86
N GLU A 479 20.85 18.56 -2.98
CA GLU A 479 21.84 17.48 -2.94
C GLU A 479 21.15 16.11 -2.99
N THR A 480 21.88 15.10 -3.48
CA THR A 480 21.44 13.70 -3.38
C THR A 480 21.61 13.23 -1.95
N GLU A 481 20.57 12.66 -1.36
CA GLU A 481 20.64 12.05 -0.03
C GLU A 481 20.24 10.58 -0.09
N ILE A 482 20.93 9.74 0.70
CA ILE A 482 20.58 8.33 0.87
C ILE A 482 19.79 8.21 2.17
N VAL A 483 18.57 7.69 2.07
CA VAL A 483 17.69 7.48 3.23
C VAL A 483 17.29 6.02 3.34
N ASN A 484 17.16 5.54 4.59
CA ASN A 484 16.65 4.21 4.89
C ASN A 484 15.20 4.33 5.34
N LEU A 485 14.25 4.14 4.41
CA LEU A 485 12.84 4.28 4.74
C LEU A 485 12.36 3.20 5.70
N ALA A 486 12.86 1.96 5.58
CA ALA A 486 12.45 0.86 6.48
C ALA A 486 12.95 1.03 7.92
N GLY A 487 14.04 1.76 8.13
CA GLY A 487 14.54 2.08 9.46
C GLY A 487 13.72 3.14 10.19
N GLU A 488 13.05 4.04 9.45
CA GLU A 488 12.41 5.24 9.98
C GLU A 488 10.87 5.20 9.91
N ILE A 489 10.30 4.44 8.97
CA ILE A 489 8.85 4.30 8.77
C ILE A 489 8.41 2.93 9.28
N PRO A 490 7.60 2.86 10.36
CA PRO A 490 7.12 1.60 10.92
C PRO A 490 6.33 0.77 9.89
N HIS A 491 6.49 -0.56 9.96
CA HIS A 491 5.77 -1.55 9.13
C HIS A 491 6.04 -1.47 7.62
N LEU A 492 7.07 -0.72 7.21
CA LEU A 492 7.54 -0.71 5.82
C LEU A 492 8.25 -2.04 5.51
N GLY A 493 7.89 -2.68 4.40
CA GLY A 493 8.61 -3.86 3.89
C GLY A 493 9.94 -3.50 3.25
N ASP A 494 10.80 -4.49 3.02
CA ASP A 494 12.14 -4.30 2.44
C ASP A 494 12.11 -3.93 0.95
N SER A 495 10.96 -4.11 0.29
CA SER A 495 10.72 -3.74 -1.11
C SER A 495 9.60 -2.71 -1.25
N LEU A 496 9.84 -1.74 -2.13
CA LEU A 496 8.95 -0.63 -2.44
C LEU A 496 8.67 -0.63 -3.94
N LYS A 497 7.41 -0.48 -4.34
CA LYS A 497 7.06 -0.32 -5.75
C LYS A 497 6.84 1.16 -6.07
N VAL A 498 7.58 1.71 -7.01
CA VAL A 498 7.35 3.08 -7.51
C VAL A 498 6.00 3.14 -8.22
N VAL A 499 5.08 3.99 -7.78
CA VAL A 499 3.77 4.19 -8.41
C VAL A 499 3.78 5.41 -9.30
N VAL A 500 4.32 6.50 -8.78
CA VAL A 500 4.49 7.78 -9.46
C VAL A 500 5.83 8.35 -9.02
N ALA A 501 6.57 8.92 -9.96
CA ALA A 501 7.84 9.59 -9.71
C ALA A 501 7.88 10.87 -10.53
N SER A 502 8.53 11.91 -10.02
CA SER A 502 8.80 13.12 -10.80
C SER A 502 9.68 12.80 -12.02
N ASP A 503 9.72 13.70 -12.99
CA ASP A 503 10.50 13.48 -14.22
C ASP A 503 12.01 13.33 -13.97
N ASN A 504 12.50 14.01 -12.94
CA ASN A 504 13.88 14.02 -12.47
C ASN A 504 14.20 12.99 -11.36
N ALA A 505 13.25 12.13 -10.99
CA ALA A 505 13.43 11.19 -9.89
C ALA A 505 14.31 9.97 -10.25
N GLY A 506 14.65 9.76 -11.52
CA GLY A 506 15.56 8.69 -11.96
C GLY A 506 15.01 7.25 -11.87
N TYR A 507 13.81 7.05 -11.29
CA TYR A 507 13.14 5.75 -11.20
C TYR A 507 11.91 5.67 -12.11
N LYS A 508 11.65 4.48 -12.65
CA LYS A 508 10.53 4.24 -13.54
C LYS A 508 9.30 3.76 -12.77
N LYS A 509 8.11 4.12 -13.25
CA LYS A 509 6.85 3.57 -12.78
C LYS A 509 6.88 2.03 -12.78
N SER A 510 6.37 1.43 -11.71
CA SER A 510 6.40 -0.02 -11.42
C SER A 510 7.76 -0.63 -11.12
N GLN A 511 8.84 0.16 -11.04
CA GLN A 511 10.14 -0.33 -10.58
C GLN A 511 10.05 -0.74 -9.11
N LEU A 512 10.58 -1.93 -8.80
CA LEU A 512 10.79 -2.39 -7.42
C LEU A 512 12.15 -1.91 -6.93
N LEU A 513 12.18 -1.38 -5.71
CA LEU A 513 13.38 -0.86 -5.08
C LEU A 513 13.50 -1.41 -3.66
N ALA A 514 14.73 -1.55 -3.17
CA ALA A 514 14.97 -1.80 -1.75
C ALA A 514 14.54 -0.58 -0.92
N ALA A 515 14.13 -0.79 0.34
CA ALA A 515 13.70 0.30 1.22
C ALA A 515 14.83 1.28 1.62
N LYS A 516 16.09 0.88 1.40
CA LYS A 516 17.25 1.78 1.43
C LYS A 516 17.42 2.40 0.05
N LEU A 517 17.08 3.68 -0.06
CA LEU A 517 17.03 4.40 -1.33
C LEU A 517 18.08 5.51 -1.36
N ALA A 518 18.80 5.60 -2.47
CA ALA A 518 19.37 6.87 -2.89
C ALA A 518 18.24 7.71 -3.51
N LEU A 519 18.12 8.97 -3.10
CA LEU A 519 17.23 9.95 -3.72
C LEU A 519 18.11 10.87 -4.59
N PRO A 520 18.49 10.43 -5.81
CA PRO A 520 19.44 11.15 -6.65
C PRO A 520 18.91 12.52 -7.10
N LEU A 521 19.84 13.45 -7.33
CA LEU A 521 19.73 14.48 -8.36
C LEU A 521 20.01 13.79 -9.70
N VAL A 522 19.22 14.02 -10.73
CA VAL A 522 19.60 13.59 -12.08
C VAL A 522 20.16 14.78 -12.85
N ALA A 523 21.49 14.93 -12.88
CA ALA A 523 22.09 15.72 -13.95
C ALA A 523 21.84 15.02 -15.29
N ARG A 524 21.18 15.69 -16.25
CA ARG A 524 21.01 15.15 -17.61
C ARG A 524 22.38 14.92 -18.26
N TRP A 525 22.65 13.67 -18.63
CA TRP A 525 23.60 13.35 -19.69
C TRP A 525 23.07 13.92 -21.01
N ARG A 526 23.94 14.55 -21.79
CA ARG A 526 23.64 14.83 -23.19
C ARG A 526 23.45 13.49 -23.93
N PRO A 527 22.68 13.46 -25.03
CA PRO A 527 22.53 12.27 -25.87
C PRO A 527 23.86 11.67 -26.38
N ASP A 528 24.97 12.40 -26.24
CA ASP A 528 26.32 12.02 -26.66
C ASP A 528 27.19 11.37 -25.57
N GLY A 529 26.70 11.20 -24.34
CA GLY A 529 27.45 10.48 -23.31
C GLY A 529 28.64 11.24 -22.73
N THR A 530 28.56 12.56 -22.53
CA THR A 530 29.60 13.34 -21.79
C THR A 530 29.07 14.00 -20.50
N PRO A 531 29.86 14.02 -19.38
CA PRO A 531 29.48 14.73 -18.14
C PRO A 531 29.69 16.25 -18.23
N SER A 532 28.79 17.06 -17.66
CA SER A 532 28.96 18.52 -17.51
C SER A 532 29.73 18.89 -16.23
N LEU A 533 30.87 19.58 -16.36
CA LEU A 533 31.65 20.13 -15.24
C LEU A 533 31.00 21.39 -14.62
N PRO A 534 31.13 21.62 -13.30
CA PRO A 534 30.65 22.84 -12.64
C PRO A 534 31.67 24.00 -12.72
N PRO A 535 31.27 25.25 -13.01
CA PRO A 535 32.19 26.40 -13.03
C PRO A 535 32.25 27.10 -11.66
N LEU A 536 33.23 26.70 -10.83
CA LEU A 536 33.71 27.49 -9.70
C LEU A 536 34.89 28.35 -10.19
N LEU A 537 34.63 29.56 -10.73
CA LEU A 537 35.63 30.67 -10.81
C LEU A 537 35.14 32.00 -11.43
N ALA A 538 33.87 32.23 -11.72
CA ALA A 538 33.40 33.50 -12.31
C ALA A 538 32.61 34.39 -11.34
N GLY A 539 33.10 34.53 -10.10
CA GLY A 539 32.59 35.49 -9.13
C GLY A 539 33.39 36.79 -9.17
N LYS A 540 33.19 37.62 -10.19
CA LYS A 540 33.46 39.08 -10.25
C LYS A 540 33.25 39.55 -11.69
N LEU A 541 32.41 40.58 -11.89
CA LEU A 541 31.99 41.23 -13.14
C LEU A 541 30.64 40.75 -13.70
N ALA A 542 29.54 41.26 -13.13
CA ALA A 542 28.26 41.35 -13.83
C ALA A 542 27.78 42.81 -13.81
N GLN A 543 27.91 43.48 -14.95
CA GLN A 543 27.11 44.66 -15.33
C GLN A 543 26.17 44.25 -16.49
N PRO A 544 25.03 44.93 -16.68
CA PRO A 544 23.95 44.44 -17.53
C PRO A 544 24.25 44.70 -19.02
N LEU A 545 24.28 43.65 -19.84
CA LEU A 545 24.33 43.79 -21.29
C LEU A 545 22.92 43.80 -21.89
N ALA A 546 22.58 44.90 -22.54
CA ALA A 546 21.36 45.12 -23.30
C ALA A 546 21.23 44.12 -24.48
N ALA A 547 20.01 43.61 -24.69
CA ALA A 547 19.66 42.67 -25.76
C ALA A 547 19.85 43.29 -27.16
N ARG A 548 20.68 42.67 -28.01
CA ARG A 548 20.76 42.97 -29.44
C ARG A 548 19.88 42.01 -30.24
N TRP A 549 19.09 42.57 -31.16
CA TRP A 549 18.27 41.84 -32.14
C TRP A 549 19.09 41.58 -33.42
N ARG A 550 18.82 40.47 -34.13
CA ARG A 550 19.39 40.24 -35.47
C ARG A 550 18.65 41.09 -36.52
N PRO A 551 19.29 41.41 -37.66
CA PRO A 551 18.65 42.12 -38.77
C PRO A 551 17.44 41.39 -39.41
N ASP A 552 17.22 40.11 -39.11
CA ASP A 552 16.11 39.29 -39.62
C ASP A 552 14.90 39.21 -38.68
N GLY A 553 14.86 40.04 -37.62
CA GLY A 553 13.73 40.10 -36.69
C GLY A 553 13.62 38.90 -35.73
N ARG A 554 14.58 37.98 -35.74
CA ARG A 554 14.63 36.86 -34.78
C ARG A 554 15.48 37.28 -33.56
N PRO A 555 15.06 36.94 -32.33
CA PRO A 555 15.88 37.19 -31.16
C PRO A 555 17.20 36.41 -31.29
N VAL A 556 18.34 37.06 -31.00
CA VAL A 556 19.58 36.33 -30.72
C VAL A 556 19.28 35.50 -29.47
N SER A 557 19.35 34.16 -29.56
CA SER A 557 19.12 33.30 -28.41
C SER A 557 20.16 33.59 -27.33
N ALA A 558 19.79 34.42 -26.36
CA ALA A 558 20.49 34.51 -25.08
C ALA A 558 20.08 33.29 -24.25
N SER A 559 20.50 32.10 -24.67
CA SER A 559 20.46 30.89 -23.85
C SER A 559 21.68 30.91 -22.92
N LEU A 560 21.59 31.71 -21.86
CA LEU A 560 22.54 31.71 -20.76
C LEU A 560 21.78 31.92 -19.44
N PHE A 561 21.01 30.90 -19.08
CA PHE A 561 20.61 30.65 -17.70
C PHE A 561 20.94 29.19 -17.40
N PHE A 562 22.01 28.98 -16.64
CA PHE A 562 22.32 27.68 -16.05
C PHE A 562 21.53 27.55 -14.75
N ASN A 563 20.61 26.58 -14.67
CA ASN A 563 19.93 26.24 -13.43
C ASN A 563 19.93 24.71 -13.31
N THR A 564 20.88 24.14 -12.56
CA THR A 564 20.86 22.72 -12.17
C THR A 564 20.54 22.65 -10.69
N LYS A 565 19.24 22.54 -10.35
CA LYS A 565 18.73 22.24 -9.01
C LYS A 565 17.57 21.27 -9.16
N GLU A 566 17.83 19.97 -9.16
CA GLU A 566 16.79 18.99 -9.46
C GLU A 566 16.21 18.36 -8.19
N LEU A 567 15.11 18.92 -7.68
CA LEU A 567 14.30 18.39 -6.56
C LEU A 567 13.46 17.20 -7.02
N SER A 568 13.47 16.08 -6.31
CA SER A 568 12.72 14.87 -6.71
C SER A 568 11.60 14.49 -5.73
N ALA A 569 10.53 13.91 -6.26
CA ALA A 569 9.38 13.42 -5.50
C ALA A 569 8.96 12.03 -5.96
N TYR A 570 8.51 11.21 -5.00
CA TYR A 570 8.16 9.80 -5.22
C TYR A 570 6.89 9.45 -4.47
N VAL A 571 6.04 8.62 -5.08
CA VAL A 571 5.00 7.85 -4.40
C VAL A 571 5.32 6.38 -4.56
N PHE A 572 5.60 5.71 -3.44
CA PHE A 572 5.79 4.27 -3.36
C PHE A 572 4.51 3.59 -2.87
N LEU A 573 4.16 2.47 -3.48
CA LEU A 573 3.19 1.51 -2.98
C LEU A 573 3.94 0.55 -2.08
N VAL A 574 3.44 0.42 -0.87
CA VAL A 574 3.86 -0.58 0.08
C VAL A 574 2.66 -1.48 0.28
N LYS A 575 2.78 -2.74 -0.17
CA LYS A 575 1.85 -3.77 0.31
C LYS A 575 2.06 -3.82 1.83
N TYR A 576 1.05 -3.42 2.58
CA TYR A 576 1.09 -3.36 4.04
C TYR A 576 1.64 -4.69 4.58
N LYS A 577 2.74 -4.65 5.34
CA LYS A 577 3.17 -5.80 6.12
C LYS A 577 2.22 -5.87 7.30
N LYS A 578 1.22 -6.74 7.16
CA LYS A 578 0.12 -6.91 8.10
C LYS A 578 0.64 -7.26 9.49
N ASP A 579 -0.05 -6.83 10.53
CA ASP A 579 0.30 -7.20 11.91
C ASP A 579 0.40 -8.73 12.02
N LYS A 580 1.32 -9.23 12.85
CA LYS A 580 1.56 -10.69 13.03
C LYS A 580 0.28 -11.47 13.36
N GLU A 581 -0.72 -10.80 13.95
CA GLU A 581 -2.02 -11.38 14.30
C GLU A 581 -2.88 -11.78 13.09
N ASP A 582 -2.63 -11.19 11.91
CA ASP A 582 -3.43 -11.42 10.70
C ASP A 582 -2.92 -12.58 9.81
N GLU A 583 -1.80 -13.23 10.18
CA GLU A 583 -1.21 -14.36 9.46
C GLU A 583 -1.63 -15.70 10.11
N TRP A 584 -2.67 -16.34 9.57
CA TRP A 584 -3.27 -17.56 10.14
C TRP A 584 -2.27 -18.70 10.39
N TRP A 585 -1.22 -18.79 9.58
CA TRP A 585 -0.29 -19.91 9.56
C TRP A 585 0.75 -19.90 10.69
N ARG A 586 0.98 -18.78 11.36
CA ARG A 586 2.06 -18.64 12.35
C ARG A 586 1.91 -19.54 13.57
N TYR A 587 0.67 -19.86 13.91
CA TYR A 587 0.32 -20.57 15.15
C TYR A 587 -0.69 -21.68 14.93
N THR A 588 -0.94 -22.00 13.66
CA THR A 588 -1.96 -23.00 13.31
C THR A 588 -1.55 -24.39 13.80
N THR A 589 -2.55 -25.24 13.99
CA THR A 589 -2.34 -26.68 14.13
C THR A 589 -2.61 -27.34 12.78
N VAL A 590 -1.58 -27.99 12.25
CA VAL A 590 -1.61 -28.75 11.00
C VAL A 590 -1.90 -30.22 11.31
N TYR A 591 -2.83 -30.81 10.58
CA TYR A 591 -3.11 -32.24 10.59
C TYR A 591 -2.74 -32.82 9.24
N GLU A 592 -1.72 -33.67 9.23
CA GLU A 592 -1.15 -34.27 8.03
C GLU A 592 -1.87 -35.58 7.68
N VAL A 593 -2.41 -35.64 6.46
CA VAL A 593 -3.27 -36.70 5.95
C VAL A 593 -2.63 -37.34 4.73
N LEU A 594 -2.49 -38.66 4.78
CA LEU A 594 -2.19 -39.47 3.61
C LEU A 594 -3.51 -39.93 2.98
N ILE A 595 -3.89 -39.34 1.83
CA ILE A 595 -5.18 -39.55 1.16
C ILE A 595 -5.54 -41.05 1.04
N PRO A 596 -4.69 -41.94 0.49
CA PRO A 596 -5.06 -43.34 0.27
C PRO A 596 -5.38 -44.12 1.56
N SER A 597 -5.01 -43.62 2.73
CA SER A 597 -5.25 -44.30 4.02
C SER A 597 -6.21 -43.56 4.95
N PHE A 598 -6.83 -42.46 4.53
CA PHE A 598 -7.67 -41.69 5.44
C PHE A 598 -9.11 -42.21 5.51
N LYS A 599 -9.83 -42.19 4.38
CA LYS A 599 -11.20 -42.70 4.30
C LYS A 599 -11.51 -43.07 2.86
N ASP A 600 -12.01 -44.28 2.65
CA ASP A 600 -12.56 -44.75 1.37
C ASP A 600 -14.07 -44.46 1.37
N SER A 601 -14.54 -43.79 0.31
CA SER A 601 -15.94 -43.40 0.12
C SER A 601 -16.71 -44.22 -0.93
N ASP A 602 -16.02 -44.90 -1.85
CA ASP A 602 -16.64 -45.64 -2.97
C ASP A 602 -16.52 -47.17 -2.86
N GLY A 603 -15.74 -47.64 -1.89
CA GLY A 603 -15.56 -49.05 -1.58
C GLY A 603 -14.54 -49.75 -2.49
N ASP A 604 -13.60 -49.04 -3.09
CA ASP A 604 -12.52 -49.65 -3.89
C ASP A 604 -11.33 -50.17 -3.05
N GLY A 605 -11.29 -49.83 -1.76
CA GLY A 605 -10.25 -50.23 -0.81
C GLY A 605 -9.09 -49.23 -0.66
N ILE A 606 -9.17 -48.05 -1.28
CA ILE A 606 -8.24 -46.92 -1.24
C ILE A 606 -8.99 -45.66 -0.78
N GLY A 607 -8.33 -44.81 0.00
CA GLY A 607 -8.91 -43.56 0.44
C GLY A 607 -8.90 -42.49 -0.66
N ASP A 608 -9.93 -41.65 -0.69
CA ASP A 608 -10.19 -40.68 -1.76
C ASP A 608 -10.51 -39.26 -1.21
N ILE A 609 -10.55 -38.27 -2.09
CA ILE A 609 -10.82 -36.86 -1.74
C ILE A 609 -12.21 -36.71 -1.13
N LYS A 610 -13.18 -37.48 -1.64
CA LYS A 610 -14.55 -37.47 -1.13
C LYS A 610 -14.64 -38.07 0.27
N GLY A 611 -13.90 -39.14 0.55
CA GLY A 611 -13.72 -39.69 1.88
C GLY A 611 -13.15 -38.66 2.83
N LEU A 612 -12.08 -37.94 2.45
CA LEU A 612 -11.55 -36.83 3.25
C LEU A 612 -12.62 -35.75 3.51
N THR A 613 -13.40 -35.39 2.49
CA THR A 613 -14.49 -34.40 2.60
C THR A 613 -15.56 -34.83 3.61
N THR A 614 -15.94 -36.11 3.61
CA THR A 614 -16.94 -36.64 4.56
C THR A 614 -16.47 -36.63 6.01
N MET A 615 -15.15 -36.61 6.23
CA MET A 615 -14.53 -36.64 7.55
C MET A 615 -14.12 -35.27 8.06
N LEU A 616 -14.50 -34.16 7.39
CA LEU A 616 -14.06 -32.82 7.80
C LEU A 616 -14.47 -32.43 9.24
N ASP A 617 -15.60 -32.95 9.72
CA ASP A 617 -16.08 -32.69 11.08
C ASP A 617 -15.16 -33.28 12.15
N HIS A 618 -14.35 -34.30 11.83
CA HIS A 618 -13.33 -34.83 12.74
C HIS A 618 -12.27 -33.77 13.09
N PHE A 619 -11.84 -32.95 12.12
CA PHE A 619 -10.89 -31.88 12.36
C PHE A 619 -11.50 -30.76 13.20
N VAL A 620 -12.78 -30.44 12.94
CA VAL A 620 -13.53 -29.44 13.73
C VAL A 620 -13.68 -29.91 15.18
N ASP A 621 -14.02 -31.18 15.41
CA ASP A 621 -14.13 -31.79 16.75
C ASP A 621 -12.81 -31.74 17.53
N LEU A 622 -11.68 -31.81 16.83
CA LEU A 622 -10.33 -31.72 17.40
C LEU A 622 -9.81 -30.28 17.49
N GLU A 623 -10.60 -29.30 17.04
CA GLU A 623 -10.20 -27.88 16.92
C GLU A 623 -8.93 -27.67 16.07
N ILE A 624 -8.78 -28.47 15.02
CA ILE A 624 -7.71 -28.34 14.01
C ILE A 624 -8.13 -27.29 12.98
N GLU A 625 -7.16 -26.52 12.49
CA GLU A 625 -7.41 -25.37 11.59
C GLU A 625 -6.88 -25.61 10.18
N THR A 626 -5.84 -26.46 10.04
CA THR A 626 -5.15 -26.68 8.77
C THR A 626 -4.95 -28.16 8.49
N ILE A 627 -5.27 -28.59 7.28
CA ILE A 627 -5.04 -29.94 6.78
C ILE A 627 -3.88 -29.89 5.78
N HIS A 628 -2.94 -30.82 5.89
CA HIS A 628 -1.85 -30.99 4.94
C HIS A 628 -1.99 -32.35 4.26
N ILE A 629 -2.18 -32.37 2.94
CA ILE A 629 -2.39 -33.61 2.18
C ILE A 629 -1.17 -33.97 1.32
N SER A 630 -0.97 -35.28 1.14
CA SER A 630 -0.12 -35.85 0.09
C SER A 630 -0.60 -35.45 -1.32
N PRO A 631 0.24 -35.55 -2.37
CA PRO A 631 -0.11 -35.14 -3.72
C PRO A 631 -1.36 -35.87 -4.27
N PRO A 632 -2.43 -35.15 -4.65
CA PRO A 632 -3.60 -35.77 -5.29
C PRO A 632 -3.47 -35.82 -6.82
N GLN A 633 -2.39 -35.30 -7.40
CA GLN A 633 -2.25 -35.16 -8.85
C GLN A 633 -2.12 -36.52 -9.54
N LYS A 634 -2.53 -36.56 -10.82
CA LYS A 634 -2.47 -37.77 -11.64
C LYS A 634 -1.06 -38.34 -11.75
N GLN A 635 -0.91 -39.63 -11.51
CA GLN A 635 0.38 -40.30 -11.33
C GLN A 635 0.36 -41.81 -11.60
N PRO A 636 1.46 -42.41 -12.09
CA PRO A 636 1.54 -43.85 -12.35
C PRO A 636 1.73 -44.74 -11.12
N MET A 637 1.92 -44.16 -9.93
CA MET A 637 2.10 -44.84 -8.65
C MET A 637 3.41 -45.65 -8.53
N ALA A 638 4.48 -45.28 -9.26
CA ALA A 638 5.79 -45.89 -9.12
C ALA A 638 6.49 -45.50 -7.80
N ASP A 639 6.19 -44.31 -7.25
CA ASP A 639 6.71 -43.82 -5.97
C ASP A 639 5.57 -43.44 -5.02
N LEU A 640 4.50 -44.23 -5.02
CA LEU A 640 3.30 -44.04 -4.17
C LEU A 640 2.72 -42.62 -4.20
N GLY A 641 2.85 -41.96 -5.34
CA GLY A 641 2.20 -40.69 -5.62
C GLY A 641 3.10 -39.46 -5.60
N TYR A 642 4.39 -39.63 -5.85
CA TYR A 642 5.32 -38.52 -6.07
C TYR A 642 5.89 -38.49 -7.50
N ASP A 643 5.51 -39.46 -8.35
CA ASP A 643 5.84 -39.54 -9.77
C ASP A 643 4.73 -38.91 -10.66
N ILE A 644 4.65 -37.58 -10.71
CA ILE A 644 3.49 -36.89 -11.32
C ILE A 644 3.47 -37.01 -12.87
N GLU A 645 2.37 -37.51 -13.43
CA GLU A 645 2.10 -37.58 -14.88
C GLU A 645 1.36 -36.34 -15.40
N ASN A 646 0.49 -35.73 -14.60
CA ASN A 646 -0.20 -34.49 -14.95
C ASN A 646 -0.42 -33.59 -13.74
N PHE A 647 0.23 -32.43 -13.74
CA PHE A 647 0.19 -31.46 -12.63
C PHE A 647 -1.13 -30.66 -12.51
N HIS A 648 -2.04 -30.74 -13.48
CA HIS A 648 -3.29 -29.98 -13.49
C HIS A 648 -4.55 -30.84 -13.28
N ASP A 649 -4.38 -32.12 -13.03
CA ASP A 649 -5.49 -33.08 -12.96
C ASP A 649 -5.34 -33.95 -11.71
N ILE A 650 -6.48 -34.43 -11.21
CA ILE A 650 -6.55 -35.33 -10.05
C ILE A 650 -6.35 -36.76 -10.53
N ASP A 651 -5.66 -37.59 -9.74
CA ASP A 651 -5.58 -39.02 -10.07
C ASP A 651 -6.95 -39.68 -9.92
N PRO A 652 -7.44 -40.44 -10.91
CA PRO A 652 -8.72 -41.13 -10.83
C PRO A 652 -8.88 -42.05 -9.61
N ILE A 653 -7.80 -42.56 -9.01
CA ILE A 653 -7.87 -43.35 -7.77
C ILE A 653 -8.28 -42.52 -6.54
N PHE A 654 -8.20 -41.19 -6.62
CA PHE A 654 -8.58 -40.26 -5.55
C PHE A 654 -9.85 -39.47 -5.85
N GLY A 655 -10.41 -39.61 -7.06
CA GLY A 655 -11.62 -38.93 -7.51
C GLY A 655 -11.38 -38.00 -8.69
N THR A 656 -12.13 -36.90 -8.72
CA THR A 656 -12.17 -35.94 -9.84
C THR A 656 -11.77 -34.53 -9.40
N MET A 657 -11.55 -33.63 -10.37
CA MET A 657 -11.35 -32.20 -10.09
C MET A 657 -12.58 -31.59 -9.39
N GLU A 658 -13.79 -32.06 -9.73
CA GLU A 658 -15.03 -31.65 -9.09
C GLU A 658 -15.06 -32.03 -7.61
N ASP A 659 -14.63 -33.25 -7.26
CA ASP A 659 -14.53 -33.66 -5.84
C ASP A 659 -13.51 -32.79 -5.09
N PHE A 660 -12.41 -32.38 -5.74
CA PHE A 660 -11.43 -31.47 -5.15
C PHE A 660 -12.01 -30.06 -4.93
N GLU A 661 -12.76 -29.53 -5.89
CA GLU A 661 -13.43 -28.24 -5.75
C GLU A 661 -14.50 -28.27 -4.65
N GLU A 662 -15.21 -29.39 -4.50
CA GLU A 662 -16.12 -29.64 -3.38
C GLU A 662 -15.38 -29.64 -2.04
N LEU A 663 -14.23 -30.34 -1.93
CA LEU A 663 -13.38 -30.33 -0.75
C LEU A 663 -12.99 -28.88 -0.36
N ILE A 664 -12.50 -28.08 -1.31
CA ILE A 664 -12.13 -26.68 -1.07
C ILE A 664 -13.32 -25.87 -0.54
N LEU A 665 -14.50 -26.08 -1.10
CA LEU A 665 -15.72 -25.39 -0.70
C LEU A 665 -16.14 -25.76 0.73
N GLU A 666 -16.11 -27.06 1.07
CA GLU A 666 -16.47 -27.55 2.39
C GLU A 666 -15.45 -27.16 3.47
N LEU A 667 -14.16 -27.12 3.13
CA LEU A 667 -13.11 -26.57 3.99
C LEU A 667 -13.40 -25.10 4.33
N LYS A 668 -13.72 -24.30 3.30
CA LYS A 668 -14.04 -22.88 3.48
C LYS A 668 -15.28 -22.68 4.37
N ARG A 669 -16.32 -23.51 4.21
CA ARG A 669 -17.53 -23.47 5.06
C ARG A 669 -17.21 -23.71 6.54
N ARG A 670 -16.19 -24.53 6.84
CA ARG A 670 -15.75 -24.87 8.20
C ARG A 670 -14.61 -24.00 8.72
N GLY A 671 -14.11 -23.05 7.92
CA GLY A 671 -12.97 -22.21 8.29
C GLY A 671 -11.62 -22.95 8.28
N LEU A 672 -11.56 -24.12 7.64
CA LEU A 672 -10.34 -24.93 7.52
C LEU A 672 -9.47 -24.45 6.36
N LYS A 673 -8.16 -24.72 6.46
CA LYS A 673 -7.15 -24.42 5.43
C LYS A 673 -6.56 -25.71 4.87
N LEU A 674 -6.12 -25.67 3.61
CA LEU A 674 -5.47 -26.80 2.94
C LEU A 674 -4.05 -26.44 2.52
N ILE A 675 -3.08 -27.24 2.94
CA ILE A 675 -1.73 -27.29 2.41
C ILE A 675 -1.60 -28.57 1.60
N MET A 676 -0.89 -28.52 0.48
CA MET A 676 -0.71 -29.67 -0.40
C MET A 676 0.78 -29.83 -0.71
N ASP A 677 1.26 -31.08 -0.67
CA ASP A 677 2.59 -31.42 -1.21
C ASP A 677 2.66 -31.11 -2.71
N PHE A 678 3.81 -30.62 -3.15
CA PHE A 678 4.01 -30.20 -4.52
C PHE A 678 5.41 -30.56 -5.00
N VAL A 679 5.47 -31.47 -5.96
CA VAL A 679 6.70 -31.97 -6.55
C VAL A 679 7.13 -31.05 -7.69
N LEU A 680 8.23 -30.33 -7.53
CA LEU A 680 8.78 -29.45 -8.58
C LEU A 680 10.13 -29.91 -9.13
N ASN A 681 10.71 -30.98 -8.56
CA ASN A 681 12.02 -31.49 -8.99
C ASN A 681 11.96 -32.28 -10.31
N HIS A 682 10.91 -33.09 -10.46
CA HIS A 682 10.80 -34.08 -11.53
C HIS A 682 9.35 -34.27 -11.95
N SER A 683 9.15 -34.99 -13.05
CA SER A 683 7.88 -35.62 -13.41
C SER A 683 8.04 -37.14 -13.46
N SER A 684 6.96 -37.85 -13.72
CA SER A 684 7.05 -39.22 -14.25
C SER A 684 7.67 -39.23 -15.66
N ASP A 685 8.32 -40.32 -16.02
CA ASP A 685 8.70 -40.68 -17.39
C ASP A 685 7.51 -40.85 -18.36
N LYS A 686 6.29 -40.99 -17.84
CA LYS A 686 5.04 -40.97 -18.63
C LYS A 686 4.51 -39.56 -18.90
N HIS A 687 5.07 -38.53 -18.26
CA HIS A 687 4.64 -37.15 -18.48
C HIS A 687 4.82 -36.78 -19.96
N PRO A 688 3.85 -36.12 -20.62
CA PRO A 688 3.94 -35.79 -22.05
C PRO A 688 5.18 -34.98 -22.42
N TRP A 689 5.67 -34.16 -21.49
CA TRP A 689 6.92 -33.40 -21.69
C TRP A 689 8.13 -34.31 -21.82
N PHE A 690 8.22 -35.44 -21.12
CA PHE A 690 9.37 -36.34 -21.22
C PHE A 690 9.41 -37.02 -22.58
N SER A 691 8.27 -37.54 -23.06
CA SER A 691 8.19 -38.12 -24.41
C SER A 691 8.53 -37.09 -25.49
N LYS A 692 7.98 -35.87 -25.41
CA LYS A 692 8.31 -34.78 -26.34
C LYS A 692 9.77 -34.35 -26.24
N SER A 693 10.32 -34.37 -25.02
CA SER A 693 11.72 -34.12 -24.77
C SER A 693 12.54 -35.18 -25.50
N ILE A 694 12.33 -36.49 -25.30
CA ILE A 694 13.02 -37.59 -26.01
C ILE A 694 13.05 -37.34 -27.53
N ASP A 695 11.92 -36.93 -28.10
CA ASP A 695 11.73 -36.66 -29.53
C ASP A 695 12.30 -35.33 -30.03
N LYS A 696 12.91 -34.53 -29.14
CA LYS A 696 13.49 -33.21 -29.43
C LYS A 696 12.46 -32.23 -30.03
N ILE A 697 11.25 -32.25 -29.48
CA ILE A 697 10.17 -31.33 -29.88
C ILE A 697 10.29 -30.05 -29.05
N GLU A 698 10.45 -28.90 -29.72
CA GLU A 698 10.46 -27.59 -29.05
C GLU A 698 9.08 -27.22 -28.48
N PRO A 699 9.01 -26.53 -27.32
CA PRO A 699 10.12 -26.08 -26.47
C PRO A 699 10.63 -27.14 -25.46
N TYR A 700 10.16 -28.40 -25.56
CA TYR A 700 10.38 -29.45 -24.55
C TYR A 700 11.75 -30.13 -24.64
N THR A 701 12.54 -29.87 -25.69
CA THR A 701 13.84 -30.49 -25.94
C THR A 701 14.74 -30.45 -24.70
N ASP A 702 14.78 -29.32 -24.00
CA ASP A 702 15.64 -29.06 -22.84
C ASP A 702 14.85 -28.91 -21.53
N TYR A 703 13.66 -29.52 -21.44
CA TYR A 703 12.88 -29.54 -20.18
C TYR A 703 13.44 -30.51 -19.14
N TYR A 704 14.29 -31.46 -19.54
CA TYR A 704 14.96 -32.41 -18.67
C TYR A 704 16.47 -32.34 -18.86
N VAL A 705 17.22 -32.81 -17.85
CA VAL A 705 18.69 -32.78 -17.89
C VAL A 705 19.21 -33.95 -18.73
N TRP A 706 19.61 -33.65 -19.97
CA TRP A 706 20.17 -34.63 -20.92
C TRP A 706 21.68 -34.47 -21.12
N ARG A 707 22.42 -35.58 -21.17
CA ARG A 707 23.86 -35.58 -21.45
C ARG A 707 24.28 -36.71 -22.40
N SER A 708 25.22 -36.39 -23.26
CA SER A 708 25.89 -37.40 -24.09
C SER A 708 26.75 -38.32 -23.20
N PRO A 709 27.02 -39.56 -23.62
CA PRO A 709 27.89 -40.46 -22.87
C PRO A 709 29.31 -39.89 -22.83
N ASN A 710 30.02 -40.08 -21.72
CA ASN A 710 31.41 -39.59 -21.60
C ASN A 710 32.35 -40.37 -22.54
N ASN A 711 32.14 -41.68 -22.60
CA ASN A 711 32.80 -42.60 -23.52
C ASN A 711 31.93 -43.86 -23.69
N TYR A 712 32.42 -44.85 -24.42
CA TYR A 712 31.86 -46.20 -24.49
C TYR A 712 32.87 -47.19 -23.92
N ASP A 713 32.40 -48.23 -23.24
CA ASP A 713 33.28 -49.30 -22.77
C ASP A 713 33.73 -50.22 -23.92
N GLU A 714 34.54 -51.24 -23.59
CA GLU A 714 35.08 -52.20 -24.56
C GLU A 714 34.01 -53.04 -25.28
N HIS A 715 32.77 -53.02 -24.79
CA HIS A 715 31.61 -53.68 -25.39
C HIS A 715 30.67 -52.72 -26.12
N GLY A 716 31.04 -51.44 -26.23
CA GLY A 716 30.22 -50.40 -26.87
C GLY A 716 29.04 -49.94 -26.01
N ILE A 717 29.06 -50.19 -24.70
CA ILE A 717 28.03 -49.72 -23.77
C ILE A 717 28.37 -48.27 -23.37
N PRO A 718 27.39 -47.35 -23.44
CA PRO A 718 27.62 -45.95 -23.08
C PRO A 718 27.96 -45.81 -21.59
N ILE A 719 28.99 -45.02 -21.29
CA ILE A 719 29.44 -44.72 -19.93
C ILE A 719 28.77 -43.42 -19.45
N PRO A 720 28.15 -43.39 -18.26
CA PRO A 720 27.56 -42.19 -17.67
C PRO A 720 28.51 -40.97 -17.66
N PRO A 721 27.96 -39.74 -17.71
CA PRO A 721 28.77 -38.53 -17.77
C PRO A 721 29.65 -38.30 -16.52
N ASN A 722 29.21 -38.77 -15.35
CA ASN A 722 29.94 -38.68 -14.09
C ASN A 722 29.53 -39.81 -13.11
N ASN A 723 30.12 -39.82 -11.92
CA ASN A 723 29.92 -40.82 -10.88
C ASN A 723 28.73 -40.54 -9.93
N TRP A 724 27.78 -39.68 -10.31
CA TRP A 724 26.64 -39.35 -9.46
C TRP A 724 25.75 -40.57 -9.21
N LEU A 725 25.30 -40.70 -7.98
CA LEU A 725 24.41 -41.77 -7.53
C LEU A 725 23.00 -41.23 -7.29
N SER A 726 21.99 -42.05 -7.55
CA SER A 726 20.61 -41.80 -7.16
C SER A 726 20.39 -42.19 -5.69
N MET A 727 19.24 -41.83 -5.14
CA MET A 727 18.80 -42.18 -3.80
C MET A 727 18.70 -43.70 -3.57
N GLU A 728 18.56 -44.49 -4.65
CA GLU A 728 18.63 -45.96 -4.60
C GLU A 728 20.05 -46.52 -4.47
N GLY A 729 21.09 -45.67 -4.51
CA GLY A 729 22.49 -46.08 -4.49
C GLY A 729 23.00 -46.64 -5.83
N LYS A 730 22.26 -46.44 -6.93
CA LYS A 730 22.66 -46.78 -8.30
C LYS A 730 23.13 -45.51 -9.03
N SER A 731 23.54 -45.62 -10.30
CA SER A 731 23.83 -44.42 -11.11
C SER A 731 22.59 -43.52 -11.19
N ALA A 732 22.79 -42.21 -11.08
CA ALA A 732 21.75 -41.19 -11.30
C ALA A 732 21.50 -40.90 -12.79
N TRP A 733 22.09 -41.69 -13.70
CA TRP A 733 22.01 -41.50 -15.13
C TRP A 733 21.47 -42.75 -15.82
N LYS A 734 20.38 -42.57 -16.57
CA LYS A 734 19.78 -43.65 -17.35
C LYS A 734 19.89 -43.38 -18.85
N TRP A 735 20.45 -44.35 -19.57
CA TRP A 735 20.58 -44.29 -21.02
C TRP A 735 19.22 -44.40 -21.72
N ASN A 736 18.88 -43.42 -22.56
CA ASN A 736 17.73 -43.50 -23.45
C ASN A 736 18.17 -43.85 -24.87
N ALA A 737 17.84 -45.06 -25.32
CA ALA A 737 18.27 -45.57 -26.63
C ALA A 737 17.71 -44.76 -27.82
N LYS A 738 16.51 -44.18 -27.70
CA LYS A 738 15.88 -43.38 -28.77
C LYS A 738 16.57 -42.03 -28.94
N ARG A 739 16.85 -41.33 -27.84
CA ARG A 739 17.53 -40.03 -27.86
C ARG A 739 19.06 -40.14 -28.01
N LYS A 740 19.62 -41.32 -27.70
CA LYS A 740 21.07 -41.59 -27.62
C LYS A 740 21.80 -40.69 -26.63
N GLN A 741 21.17 -40.46 -25.48
CA GLN A 741 21.69 -39.64 -24.38
C GLN A 741 21.25 -40.24 -23.04
N PHE A 742 22.00 -39.93 -21.98
CA PHE A 742 21.58 -40.15 -20.61
C PHE A 742 20.65 -39.02 -20.15
N TYR A 743 19.60 -39.36 -19.40
CA TYR A 743 18.86 -38.39 -18.59
C TYR A 743 19.25 -38.54 -17.12
N TYR A 744 19.21 -37.44 -16.38
CA TYR A 744 19.44 -37.41 -14.94
C TYR A 744 18.17 -37.75 -14.16
N HIS A 745 18.34 -38.47 -13.05
CA HIS A 745 17.30 -38.75 -12.08
C HIS A 745 17.91 -38.94 -10.69
N VAL A 746 17.50 -38.10 -9.72
CA VAL A 746 17.98 -38.22 -8.35
C VAL A 746 17.29 -39.33 -7.57
N PHE A 747 16.03 -39.66 -7.88
CA PHE A 747 15.25 -40.69 -7.19
C PHE A 747 15.25 -42.02 -7.95
N SER A 748 14.20 -42.31 -8.72
CA SER A 748 14.08 -43.50 -9.57
C SER A 748 14.29 -43.16 -11.04
N GLU A 749 14.65 -44.17 -11.86
CA GLU A 749 14.71 -44.04 -13.32
C GLU A 749 13.35 -43.61 -13.93
N GLN A 750 12.22 -43.87 -13.26
CA GLN A 750 10.88 -43.42 -13.68
C GLN A 750 10.59 -41.95 -13.30
N GLN A 751 11.51 -41.27 -12.61
CA GLN A 751 11.39 -39.88 -12.15
C GLN A 751 12.49 -39.01 -12.77
N PRO A 752 12.46 -38.75 -14.09
CA PRO A 752 13.44 -37.88 -14.74
C PRO A 752 13.36 -36.45 -14.22
N ASP A 753 14.51 -35.89 -13.85
CA ASP A 753 14.58 -34.56 -13.24
C ASP A 753 14.44 -33.44 -14.28
N PHE A 754 13.69 -32.41 -13.87
CA PHE A 754 13.49 -31.21 -14.64
C PHE A 754 14.78 -30.38 -14.72
N ASN A 755 15.02 -29.77 -15.88
CA ASN A 755 16.10 -28.82 -16.04
C ASN A 755 15.66 -27.42 -15.56
N LEU A 756 15.77 -27.16 -14.26
CA LEU A 756 15.32 -25.88 -13.65
C LEU A 756 16.16 -24.65 -14.07
N ARG A 757 17.19 -24.84 -14.91
CA ARG A 757 17.92 -23.74 -15.56
C ARG A 757 17.24 -23.26 -16.85
N ASN A 758 16.23 -23.99 -17.34
CA ASN A 758 15.45 -23.60 -18.51
C ASN A 758 14.36 -22.58 -18.12
N PRO A 759 14.44 -21.31 -18.56
CA PRO A 759 13.47 -20.29 -18.16
C PRO A 759 12.04 -20.57 -18.63
N SER A 760 11.87 -21.25 -19.77
CA SER A 760 10.54 -21.64 -20.26
C SER A 760 9.88 -22.65 -19.31
N LEU A 761 10.65 -23.63 -18.83
CA LEU A 761 10.17 -24.60 -17.85
C LEU A 761 9.83 -23.93 -16.51
N VAL A 762 10.72 -23.07 -16.00
CA VAL A 762 10.50 -22.33 -14.74
C VAL A 762 9.18 -21.56 -14.78
N GLU A 763 8.85 -20.93 -15.91
CA GLU A 763 7.58 -20.23 -16.08
C GLU A 763 6.38 -21.19 -16.08
N GLN A 764 6.50 -22.38 -16.67
CA GLN A 764 5.44 -23.40 -16.60
C GLN A 764 5.22 -23.89 -15.17
N LEU A 765 6.29 -24.17 -14.41
CA LEU A 765 6.20 -24.62 -13.02
C LEU A 765 5.54 -23.56 -12.12
N LYS A 766 5.88 -22.27 -12.31
CA LYS A 766 5.19 -21.15 -11.64
C LYS A 766 3.69 -21.14 -11.96
N ASN A 767 3.32 -21.34 -13.22
CA ASN A 767 1.91 -21.40 -13.63
C ASN A 767 1.17 -22.61 -13.02
N MET A 768 1.83 -23.75 -12.88
CA MET A 768 1.27 -24.92 -12.18
C MET A 768 1.03 -24.62 -10.69
N THR A 769 1.99 -23.99 -10.00
CA THR A 769 1.79 -23.55 -8.61
C THR A 769 0.63 -22.56 -8.51
N LYS A 770 0.56 -21.60 -9.44
CA LYS A 770 -0.51 -20.60 -9.49
C LYS A 770 -1.88 -21.24 -9.65
N PHE A 771 -2.01 -22.24 -10.53
CA PHE A 771 -3.27 -22.97 -10.78
C PHE A 771 -3.89 -23.49 -9.48
N TRP A 772 -3.12 -24.23 -8.67
CA TRP A 772 -3.63 -24.80 -7.42
C TRP A 772 -3.97 -23.73 -6.36
N LEU A 773 -3.17 -22.67 -6.28
CA LEU A 773 -3.45 -21.54 -5.38
C LEU A 773 -4.73 -20.79 -5.78
N GLU A 774 -5.00 -20.65 -7.09
CA GLU A 774 -6.25 -20.08 -7.63
C GLU A 774 -7.46 -20.99 -7.39
N LYS A 775 -7.27 -22.32 -7.44
CA LYS A 775 -8.31 -23.31 -7.08
C LYS A 775 -8.72 -23.26 -5.61
N GLY A 776 -7.92 -22.63 -4.75
CA GLY A 776 -8.27 -22.37 -3.35
C GLY A 776 -7.34 -23.01 -2.32
N VAL A 777 -6.31 -23.74 -2.76
CA VAL A 777 -5.26 -24.28 -1.87
C VAL A 777 -4.64 -23.14 -1.07
N SER A 778 -4.59 -23.28 0.25
CA SER A 778 -4.09 -22.25 1.17
C SER A 778 -2.57 -22.29 1.31
N GLY A 779 -1.92 -23.38 0.94
CA GLY A 779 -0.46 -23.44 0.90
C GLY A 779 0.13 -24.59 0.12
N ILE A 780 1.42 -24.44 -0.22
CA ILE A 780 2.21 -25.42 -0.95
C ILE A 780 3.38 -25.86 -0.06
N CYS A 781 3.54 -27.16 0.10
CA CYS A 781 4.73 -27.79 0.67
C CYS A 781 5.63 -28.26 -0.47
N LEU A 782 6.83 -27.68 -0.56
CA LEU A 782 7.81 -28.07 -1.57
C LEU A 782 8.51 -29.35 -1.17
N GLU A 783 8.42 -30.36 -2.03
CA GLU A 783 9.07 -31.65 -1.84
C GLU A 783 10.56 -31.61 -2.19
N THR A 784 11.39 -31.99 -1.23
CA THR A 784 12.86 -32.13 -1.31
C THR A 784 13.57 -31.03 -2.11
N PRO A 785 13.40 -29.73 -1.79
CA PRO A 785 14.02 -28.63 -2.53
C PRO A 785 15.56 -28.66 -2.52
N GLY A 786 16.19 -29.43 -1.63
CA GLY A 786 17.64 -29.57 -1.57
C GLY A 786 18.28 -30.13 -2.83
N VAL A 787 17.53 -30.89 -3.65
CA VAL A 787 18.03 -31.55 -4.87
C VAL A 787 17.64 -30.84 -6.17
N TYR A 788 16.98 -29.68 -6.12
CA TYR A 788 16.44 -28.97 -7.29
C TYR A 788 17.48 -28.50 -8.32
N MET A 789 18.75 -28.40 -7.93
CA MET A 789 19.80 -27.90 -8.79
C MET A 789 21.05 -28.76 -8.61
N GLU A 790 21.69 -29.04 -9.74
CA GLU A 790 22.95 -29.76 -9.80
C GLU A 790 24.08 -28.86 -10.32
N ASP A 791 25.31 -29.36 -10.18
CA ASP A 791 26.52 -28.69 -10.64
C ASP A 791 26.47 -28.47 -12.16
N PRO A 792 26.54 -27.21 -12.63
CA PRO A 792 26.47 -26.91 -14.06
C PRO A 792 27.67 -27.44 -14.86
N GLN A 793 28.75 -27.82 -14.18
CA GLN A 793 29.94 -28.42 -14.79
C GLN A 793 29.91 -29.96 -14.78
N PHE A 794 28.90 -30.59 -14.17
CA PHE A 794 28.73 -32.04 -14.11
C PHE A 794 29.95 -32.79 -13.57
N ARG A 795 30.67 -32.18 -12.62
CA ARG A 795 31.89 -32.77 -12.05
C ARG A 795 31.58 -34.01 -11.21
N ASN A 796 32.54 -34.93 -11.15
CA ASN A 796 32.46 -36.09 -10.27
C ASN A 796 32.44 -35.65 -8.79
N GLU A 797 31.62 -36.34 -7.98
CA GLU A 797 31.69 -36.26 -6.52
C GLU A 797 32.98 -36.95 -6.03
N GLU A 798 33.48 -36.53 -4.86
CA GLU A 798 34.71 -37.08 -4.27
C GLU A 798 34.45 -38.50 -3.75
N ILE A 799 35.15 -39.51 -4.30
CA ILE A 799 34.96 -40.91 -3.91
C ILE A 799 35.55 -41.15 -2.51
N ALA A 800 34.70 -41.41 -1.51
CA ALA A 800 35.18 -41.98 -0.25
C ALA A 800 35.26 -43.51 -0.38
N HIS A 801 36.43 -44.09 -0.07
CA HIS A 801 36.75 -45.51 -0.29
C HIS A 801 35.91 -46.53 0.52
N TRP A 802 34.91 -46.10 1.30
CA TRP A 802 34.12 -46.93 2.23
C TRP A 802 32.60 -46.96 1.93
N ILE A 803 32.15 -46.48 0.76
CA ILE A 803 30.72 -46.24 0.45
C ILE A 803 29.93 -47.50 0.04
N HIS A 804 30.55 -48.67 -0.10
CA HIS A 804 29.80 -49.89 -0.39
C HIS A 804 28.80 -50.21 0.75
N ASN A 805 27.49 -50.21 0.43
CA ASN A 805 26.34 -50.54 1.29
C ASN A 805 25.76 -49.44 2.22
N LYS A 806 25.94 -48.15 1.94
CA LYS A 806 25.18 -47.08 2.64
C LYS A 806 24.14 -46.41 1.74
N SER A 807 23.01 -45.99 2.33
CA SER A 807 22.00 -45.18 1.63
C SER A 807 22.59 -43.82 1.25
N TYR A 808 22.12 -43.23 0.14
CA TYR A 808 22.56 -41.92 -0.34
C TYR A 808 22.41 -40.83 0.73
N LEU A 809 21.35 -40.88 1.52
CA LEU A 809 21.08 -39.95 2.64
C LEU A 809 21.95 -40.19 3.87
N ASP A 810 22.57 -41.37 4.00
CA ASP A 810 23.47 -41.70 5.12
C ASP A 810 24.92 -41.23 4.86
N LEU A 811 25.18 -40.68 3.67
CA LEU A 811 26.47 -40.12 3.33
C LEU A 811 26.63 -38.74 3.96
N PRO A 812 27.84 -38.39 4.47
CA PRO A 812 28.07 -37.08 5.04
C PRO A 812 27.79 -35.96 4.04
N ASP A 813 27.28 -34.82 4.49
CA ASP A 813 27.06 -33.61 3.66
C ASP A 813 28.30 -33.22 2.82
N SER A 814 29.51 -33.60 3.24
CA SER A 814 30.76 -33.34 2.51
C SER A 814 30.91 -34.15 1.22
N TYR A 815 30.16 -35.24 1.07
CA TYR A 815 30.19 -36.10 -0.12
C TYR A 815 29.34 -35.51 -1.26
N HIS A 816 28.17 -34.94 -0.96
CA HIS A 816 27.24 -34.40 -1.94
C HIS A 816 27.52 -32.92 -2.22
N LYS A 817 28.68 -32.63 -2.81
CA LYS A 817 29.12 -31.26 -3.04
C LYS A 817 28.47 -30.63 -4.27
N TYR A 818 28.03 -31.46 -5.21
CA TYR A 818 27.60 -31.05 -6.54
C TYR A 818 26.12 -31.35 -6.83
N THR A 819 25.42 -32.11 -5.98
CA THR A 819 24.02 -32.50 -6.23
C THR A 819 23.04 -32.20 -5.10
N LEU A 820 23.49 -31.68 -3.95
CA LEU A 820 22.63 -31.45 -2.78
C LEU A 820 22.91 -30.11 -2.08
N ASN A 821 21.86 -29.42 -1.67
CA ASN A 821 21.90 -28.14 -0.92
C ASN A 821 22.71 -27.03 -1.63
N LEU A 822 22.72 -27.01 -2.97
CA LEU A 822 23.34 -25.95 -3.74
C LEU A 822 22.64 -24.60 -3.52
N ASN A 823 23.40 -23.50 -3.61
CA ASN A 823 22.84 -22.17 -3.38
C ASN A 823 21.72 -21.83 -4.38
N ASP A 824 21.86 -22.30 -5.62
CA ASP A 824 20.89 -22.13 -6.70
C ASP A 824 19.52 -22.72 -6.34
N SER A 825 19.46 -23.82 -5.58
CA SER A 825 18.19 -24.43 -5.13
C SER A 825 17.41 -23.45 -4.25
N TYR A 826 18.07 -22.82 -3.27
CA TYR A 826 17.44 -21.81 -2.42
C TYR A 826 17.04 -20.55 -3.19
N GLN A 827 17.80 -20.17 -4.23
CA GLN A 827 17.46 -19.05 -5.11
C GLN A 827 16.21 -19.35 -5.94
N PHE A 828 16.06 -20.57 -6.44
CA PHE A 828 14.84 -20.98 -7.14
C PHE A 828 13.63 -20.95 -6.21
N VAL A 829 13.76 -21.48 -4.99
CA VAL A 829 12.66 -21.43 -4.01
C VAL A 829 12.31 -19.98 -3.64
N HIS A 830 13.31 -19.12 -3.47
CA HIS A 830 13.09 -17.68 -3.27
C HIS A 830 12.35 -17.04 -4.45
N LEU A 831 12.76 -17.33 -5.68
CA LEU A 831 12.07 -16.85 -6.89
C LEU A 831 10.60 -17.29 -6.94
N LEU A 832 10.31 -18.52 -6.51
CA LEU A 832 8.95 -19.02 -6.42
C LEU A 832 8.16 -18.30 -5.32
N ARG A 833 8.78 -18.03 -4.16
CA ARG A 833 8.18 -17.23 -3.08
C ARG A 833 7.81 -15.84 -3.54
N GLU A 834 8.71 -15.14 -4.22
CA GLU A 834 8.46 -13.81 -4.76
C GLU A 834 7.31 -13.82 -5.78
N PHE A 835 7.26 -14.86 -6.61
CA PHE A 835 6.16 -15.05 -7.56
C PHE A 835 4.80 -15.20 -6.84
N ILE A 836 4.73 -16.03 -5.78
CA ILE A 836 3.51 -16.19 -4.98
C ILE A 836 3.13 -14.86 -4.30
N ASP A 837 4.09 -14.15 -3.70
CA ASP A 837 3.88 -12.86 -3.03
C ASP A 837 3.40 -11.75 -3.98
N TYR A 838 3.81 -11.85 -5.24
CA TYR A 838 3.36 -10.94 -6.27
C TYR A 838 1.87 -11.17 -6.60
N HIS A 839 1.49 -12.43 -6.81
CA HIS A 839 0.17 -12.80 -7.33
C HIS A 839 -0.93 -12.97 -6.27
N PHE A 840 -0.58 -13.27 -5.02
CA PHE A 840 -1.54 -13.58 -3.97
C PHE A 840 -1.38 -12.72 -2.72
N ASP A 841 -2.40 -12.69 -1.87
CA ASP A 841 -2.31 -12.10 -0.54
C ASP A 841 -1.43 -13.00 0.35
N ILE A 842 -0.32 -12.43 0.83
CA ILE A 842 0.65 -13.10 1.69
C ILE A 842 0.04 -13.59 3.00
N SER A 843 -1.05 -12.96 3.45
CA SER A 843 -1.78 -13.38 4.65
C SER A 843 -2.64 -14.61 4.41
N GLN A 844 -2.92 -14.97 3.14
CA GLN A 844 -3.79 -16.08 2.79
C GLN A 844 -3.02 -17.30 2.29
N LYS A 845 -1.86 -17.13 1.65
CA LYS A 845 -1.13 -18.22 1.00
C LYS A 845 0.21 -18.52 1.67
N VAL A 846 0.49 -19.80 1.91
CA VAL A 846 1.76 -20.24 2.48
C VAL A 846 2.64 -21.06 1.54
N LEU A 847 3.95 -20.85 1.64
CA LEU A 847 4.96 -21.70 1.04
C LEU A 847 5.81 -22.27 2.18
N ILE A 848 5.90 -23.59 2.27
CA ILE A 848 6.73 -24.33 3.22
C ILE A 848 7.62 -25.31 2.46
N SER A 849 8.64 -25.87 3.11
CA SER A 849 9.52 -26.88 2.48
C SER A 849 9.65 -28.14 3.33
N GLY A 850 9.51 -29.30 2.70
CA GLY A 850 9.85 -30.61 3.25
C GLY A 850 11.22 -31.04 2.75
N ASP A 851 12.28 -30.79 3.52
CA ASP A 851 13.64 -31.22 3.16
C ASP A 851 14.37 -31.88 4.34
N ARG A 852 14.84 -33.11 4.14
CA ARG A 852 15.64 -33.85 5.12
C ARG A 852 17.12 -33.56 4.89
N THR A 853 17.58 -32.50 5.54
CA THR A 853 18.98 -32.05 5.48
C THR A 853 19.49 -31.67 6.86
N SER A 854 20.80 -31.41 6.99
CA SER A 854 21.35 -30.99 8.27
C SER A 854 20.79 -29.64 8.70
N LEU A 855 20.71 -29.41 10.02
CA LEU A 855 20.13 -28.19 10.60
C LEU A 855 20.76 -26.90 10.05
N LYS A 856 22.03 -26.96 9.62
CA LYS A 856 22.73 -25.85 8.96
C LYS A 856 22.03 -25.44 7.65
N TYR A 857 21.65 -26.41 6.82
CA TYR A 857 21.01 -26.19 5.53
C TYR A 857 19.51 -25.93 5.68
N THR A 858 18.84 -26.60 6.64
CA THR A 858 17.43 -26.32 6.97
C THR A 858 17.23 -24.84 7.28
N MET A 859 18.12 -24.23 8.05
CA MET A 859 18.00 -22.82 8.43
C MET A 859 18.14 -21.84 7.25
N LYS A 860 18.74 -22.24 6.13
CA LYS A 860 18.81 -21.39 4.92
C LYS A 860 17.43 -21.16 4.30
N TYR A 861 16.47 -22.06 4.52
CA TYR A 861 15.10 -21.92 4.03
C TYR A 861 14.29 -20.82 4.74
N TYR A 862 14.74 -20.31 5.89
CA TYR A 862 14.16 -19.07 6.41
C TYR A 862 14.60 -17.85 5.57
N GLY A 863 15.76 -17.92 4.92
CA GLY A 863 16.39 -16.82 4.18
C GLY A 863 17.35 -15.98 5.03
N LYS A 864 17.69 -14.78 4.56
CA LYS A 864 18.53 -13.79 5.28
C LYS A 864 17.72 -12.53 5.57
N ASP A 865 18.29 -11.55 6.25
CA ASP A 865 17.57 -10.32 6.61
C ASP A 865 16.99 -9.59 5.38
N ASP A 866 17.63 -9.72 4.21
CA ASP A 866 17.22 -9.05 2.98
C ASP A 866 16.22 -9.83 2.09
N TYR A 867 15.96 -11.13 2.37
CA TYR A 867 15.01 -11.92 1.56
C TYR A 867 14.51 -13.21 2.25
N ASN A 868 13.26 -13.58 1.98
CA ASN A 868 12.60 -14.81 2.48
C ASN A 868 12.66 -15.94 1.46
N VAL A 869 12.87 -17.18 1.90
CA VAL A 869 12.81 -18.36 1.02
C VAL A 869 11.47 -19.09 1.19
N VAL A 870 11.15 -19.58 2.38
CA VAL A 870 9.80 -20.08 2.73
C VAL A 870 9.31 -19.48 4.05
N HIS A 871 8.04 -19.69 4.41
CA HIS A 871 7.52 -19.25 5.72
C HIS A 871 8.16 -20.01 6.88
N PHE A 872 8.26 -21.33 6.75
CA PHE A 872 9.04 -22.19 7.62
C PHE A 872 9.38 -23.51 6.89
N PRO A 873 10.56 -24.09 7.11
CA PRO A 873 10.87 -25.46 6.72
C PRO A 873 10.26 -26.46 7.70
N LEU A 874 9.89 -27.65 7.25
CA LEU A 874 9.45 -28.73 8.11
C LEU A 874 10.58 -29.18 9.05
N ASN A 875 10.28 -29.29 10.35
CA ASN A 875 11.27 -29.62 11.37
C ASN A 875 11.29 -31.12 11.69
N PHE A 876 12.27 -31.83 11.13
CA PHE A 876 12.38 -33.28 11.30
C PHE A 876 13.16 -33.72 12.55
N LEU A 877 13.62 -32.82 13.42
CA LEU A 877 14.48 -33.18 14.56
C LEU A 877 13.81 -34.20 15.50
N LEU A 878 12.54 -33.99 15.87
CA LEU A 878 11.83 -34.93 16.77
C LEU A 878 11.53 -36.27 16.08
N THR A 879 11.49 -36.31 14.75
CA THR A 879 11.29 -37.55 13.99
C THR A 879 12.52 -38.46 13.98
N SER A 880 13.72 -37.87 14.16
CA SER A 880 15.00 -38.58 14.25
C SER A 880 15.32 -39.14 15.64
N VAL A 881 14.46 -38.90 16.63
CA VAL A 881 14.70 -39.35 18.00
C VAL A 881 14.67 -40.88 18.06
N THR A 882 15.72 -41.46 18.64
CA THR A 882 15.87 -42.90 18.83
C THR A 882 15.14 -43.38 20.08
N PRO A 883 14.85 -44.70 20.21
CA PRO A 883 14.20 -45.26 21.39
C PRO A 883 14.84 -44.84 22.73
N PHE A 884 14.01 -44.66 23.76
CA PHE A 884 14.39 -44.27 25.13
C PHE A 884 15.17 -42.93 25.22
N PRO A 885 14.66 -41.84 24.64
CA PRO A 885 15.35 -40.56 24.70
C PRO A 885 15.35 -40.01 26.14
N SER A 886 16.50 -39.51 26.58
CA SER A 886 16.56 -38.71 27.79
C SER A 886 15.96 -37.32 27.54
N SER A 887 15.34 -36.71 28.55
CA SER A 887 14.89 -35.33 28.53
C SER A 887 15.99 -34.34 28.14
N LYS A 888 17.26 -34.64 28.45
CA LYS A 888 18.42 -33.85 28.00
C LYS A 888 18.55 -33.82 26.47
N ILE A 889 18.29 -34.93 25.79
CA ILE A 889 18.30 -34.99 24.32
C ILE A 889 17.19 -34.10 23.75
N LEU A 890 15.96 -34.24 24.27
CA LEU A 890 14.82 -33.41 23.83
C LEU A 890 15.09 -31.91 24.05
N TYR A 891 15.57 -31.55 25.24
CA TYR A 891 15.98 -30.18 25.58
C TYR A 891 17.02 -29.62 24.60
N ASN A 892 18.06 -30.40 24.29
CA ASN A 892 19.13 -29.96 23.39
C ASN A 892 18.63 -29.75 21.95
N LEU A 893 17.80 -30.66 21.43
CA LEU A 893 17.22 -30.52 20.09
C LEU A 893 16.38 -29.25 19.96
N ILE A 894 15.50 -29.01 20.93
CA ILE A 894 14.62 -27.82 20.96
C ILE A 894 15.46 -26.55 21.07
N LYS A 895 16.46 -26.55 21.98
CA LYS A 895 17.36 -25.41 22.17
C LYS A 895 18.19 -25.12 20.93
N ASP A 896 18.70 -26.15 20.24
CA ASP A 896 19.49 -25.95 19.03
C ASP A 896 18.67 -25.39 17.87
N TRP A 897 17.39 -25.75 17.75
CA TRP A 897 16.48 -25.12 16.80
C TRP A 897 16.37 -23.62 17.06
N PHE A 898 15.94 -23.22 18.27
CA PHE A 898 15.77 -21.80 18.62
C PHE A 898 17.07 -21.00 18.54
N ARG A 899 18.22 -21.62 18.83
CA ARG A 899 19.53 -20.95 18.75
C ARG A 899 19.97 -20.66 17.31
N LYS A 900 19.62 -21.53 16.36
CA LYS A 900 20.05 -21.43 14.95
C LYS A 900 18.99 -20.78 14.05
N MET A 901 17.73 -20.79 14.47
CA MET A 901 16.64 -20.13 13.77
C MET A 901 16.86 -18.60 13.76
N PRO A 902 16.73 -17.94 12.60
CA PRO A 902 16.77 -16.48 12.54
C PRO A 902 15.69 -15.84 13.42
N ALA A 903 15.93 -14.62 13.93
CA ALA A 903 15.02 -13.95 14.87
C ALA A 903 13.58 -13.74 14.32
N ARG A 904 13.44 -13.65 12.99
CA ARG A 904 12.14 -13.53 12.30
C ARG A 904 11.44 -14.86 12.04
N GLY A 905 12.13 -15.98 12.21
CA GLY A 905 11.62 -17.32 11.92
C GLY A 905 10.53 -17.74 12.88
N ILE A 906 9.60 -18.55 12.37
CA ILE A 906 8.59 -19.25 13.18
C ILE A 906 8.99 -20.72 13.27
N ALA A 907 9.12 -21.22 14.49
CA ALA A 907 9.41 -22.63 14.73
C ALA A 907 8.19 -23.49 14.35
N ASN A 908 8.44 -24.76 14.10
CA ASN A 908 7.41 -25.76 13.88
C ASN A 908 7.87 -27.10 14.45
N TRP A 909 6.92 -27.97 14.76
CA TRP A 909 7.19 -29.23 15.46
C TRP A 909 6.32 -30.35 14.93
N GLN A 910 6.96 -31.47 14.59
CA GLN A 910 6.29 -32.71 14.21
C GLN A 910 7.10 -33.89 14.75
N ALA A 911 6.41 -34.94 15.21
CA ALA A 911 7.04 -36.14 15.75
C ALA A 911 6.77 -37.40 14.89
N GLU A 912 5.73 -37.34 14.05
CA GLU A 912 5.37 -38.30 13.00
C GLU A 912 5.11 -37.54 11.70
N ASN A 913 5.13 -38.24 10.58
CA ASN A 913 4.75 -37.76 9.24
C ASN A 913 4.59 -38.98 8.30
N HIS A 914 4.16 -38.73 7.06
CA HIS A 914 4.07 -39.76 6.01
C HIS A 914 5.43 -40.13 5.40
N TYR A 915 6.45 -39.30 5.60
CA TYR A 915 7.84 -39.58 5.21
C TYR A 915 8.43 -40.71 6.05
N ASP A 916 9.48 -41.35 5.53
CA ASP A 916 10.24 -42.51 6.03
C ASP A 916 10.50 -42.57 7.55
N VAL A 917 9.46 -42.78 8.37
CA VAL A 917 9.51 -42.79 9.84
C VAL A 917 8.47 -43.78 10.37
N LYS A 918 8.86 -44.57 11.37
CA LYS A 918 7.91 -45.41 12.12
C LYS A 918 7.06 -44.56 13.07
N ARG A 919 5.78 -44.91 13.27
CA ARG A 919 4.91 -44.28 14.27
C ARG A 919 5.55 -44.29 15.66
N ILE A 920 5.29 -43.29 16.49
CA ILE A 920 5.94 -43.06 17.80
C ILE A 920 5.87 -44.31 18.67
N GLY A 921 4.72 -44.98 18.73
CA GLY A 921 4.55 -46.20 19.51
C GLY A 921 5.51 -47.32 19.11
N SER A 922 5.78 -47.44 17.82
CA SER A 922 6.67 -48.45 17.26
C SER A 922 8.13 -48.00 17.23
N ARG A 923 8.41 -46.69 17.28
CA ARG A 923 9.76 -46.11 17.29
C ARG A 923 10.32 -45.91 18.70
N LEU A 924 9.53 -45.43 19.65
CA LEU A 924 9.94 -45.00 20.99
C LEU A 924 9.31 -45.79 22.14
N ASN A 925 8.28 -46.60 21.84
CA ASN A 925 7.32 -47.25 22.76
C ASN A 925 6.05 -46.41 23.04
N ALA A 926 4.98 -47.12 23.43
CA ALA A 926 3.64 -46.53 23.64
C ALA A 926 3.58 -45.47 24.74
N GLU A 927 4.48 -45.53 25.73
CA GLU A 927 4.57 -44.58 26.85
C GLU A 927 4.97 -43.17 26.39
N TYR A 928 5.69 -43.05 25.27
CA TYR A 928 6.17 -41.78 24.73
C TYR A 928 5.15 -41.08 23.81
N MET A 929 4.05 -41.74 23.42
CA MET A 929 3.02 -41.14 22.55
C MET A 929 2.44 -39.86 23.15
N ASP A 930 2.00 -39.93 24.41
CA ASP A 930 1.40 -38.79 25.12
C ASP A 930 2.42 -37.69 25.36
N ILE A 931 3.66 -38.05 25.70
CA ILE A 931 4.76 -37.11 25.93
C ILE A 931 5.05 -36.31 24.65
N MET A 932 5.17 -36.99 23.51
CA MET A 932 5.45 -36.34 22.23
C MET A 932 4.27 -35.47 21.76
N MET A 933 3.03 -35.91 21.99
CA MET A 933 1.85 -35.09 21.68
C MET A 933 1.78 -33.84 22.55
N ILE A 934 2.02 -33.95 23.86
CA ILE A 934 2.09 -32.79 24.76
C ILE A 934 3.21 -31.85 24.29
N LEU A 935 4.39 -32.38 23.98
CA LEU A 935 5.53 -31.57 23.55
C LEU A 935 5.22 -30.79 22.26
N VAL A 936 4.79 -31.47 21.19
CA VAL A 936 4.46 -30.85 19.90
C VAL A 936 3.37 -29.78 20.06
N MET A 937 2.32 -30.07 20.83
CA MET A 937 1.17 -29.18 20.98
C MET A 937 1.40 -28.00 21.93
N THR A 938 2.47 -27.98 22.73
CA THR A 938 2.74 -26.91 23.71
C THR A 938 4.02 -26.10 23.43
N LEU A 939 4.88 -26.57 22.52
CA LEU A 939 6.01 -25.79 22.03
C LEU A 939 5.57 -24.58 21.16
N PRO A 940 6.36 -23.50 21.12
CA PRO A 940 6.05 -22.29 20.33
C PRO A 940 6.07 -22.54 18.83
N GLY A 941 5.21 -21.84 18.09
CA GLY A 941 5.17 -21.84 16.63
C GLY A 941 4.05 -22.71 16.06
N VAL A 942 4.31 -23.47 14.99
CA VAL A 942 3.33 -24.36 14.32
C VAL A 942 3.44 -25.78 14.89
N ALA A 943 2.30 -26.42 15.16
CA ALA A 943 2.27 -27.83 15.55
C ALA A 943 1.71 -28.65 14.40
N SER A 944 2.36 -29.76 14.10
CA SER A 944 1.93 -30.70 13.08
C SER A 944 1.75 -32.08 13.70
N ILE A 945 0.56 -32.66 13.52
CA ILE A 945 0.24 -34.03 13.93
C ILE A 945 -0.09 -34.86 12.70
N TYR A 946 0.37 -36.11 12.68
CA TYR A 946 0.09 -37.04 11.59
C TYR A 946 -1.15 -37.88 11.89
N TYR A 947 -1.93 -38.26 10.86
CA TYR A 947 -3.17 -38.99 11.09
C TYR A 947 -2.96 -40.25 11.93
N GLY A 948 -3.85 -40.46 12.90
CA GLY A 948 -3.77 -41.57 13.84
C GLY A 948 -2.90 -41.31 15.07
N GLN A 949 -2.10 -40.23 15.11
CA GLN A 949 -1.32 -39.87 16.29
C GLN A 949 -2.23 -39.50 17.48
N GLU A 950 -3.38 -38.88 17.22
CA GLU A 950 -4.39 -38.50 18.20
C GLU A 950 -5.08 -39.70 18.87
N ILE A 951 -5.10 -40.86 18.21
CA ILE A 951 -5.60 -42.12 18.80
C ILE A 951 -4.46 -43.06 19.20
N GLY A 952 -3.22 -42.80 18.80
CA GLY A 952 -2.06 -43.63 19.10
C GLY A 952 -1.95 -44.87 18.21
N MET A 953 -2.17 -44.73 16.90
CA MET A 953 -1.93 -45.80 15.93
C MET A 953 -0.46 -46.27 16.00
N MET A 954 -0.25 -47.55 15.73
CA MET A 954 1.07 -48.19 15.67
C MET A 954 1.31 -48.76 14.28
N ASN A 955 2.57 -49.03 13.95
CA ASN A 955 2.88 -49.66 12.67
C ASN A 955 2.16 -51.00 12.52
N THR A 956 1.65 -51.25 11.32
CA THR A 956 1.01 -52.51 10.96
C THR A 956 2.04 -53.50 10.45
N LYS A 957 1.91 -54.77 10.88
CA LYS A 957 2.76 -55.85 10.37
C LYS A 957 2.31 -56.22 8.96
N LEU A 958 3.22 -56.09 7.99
CA LEU A 958 2.97 -56.40 6.59
C LEU A 958 3.66 -57.71 6.21
N ARG A 959 2.98 -58.53 5.41
CA ARG A 959 3.60 -59.66 4.73
C ARG A 959 4.39 -59.17 3.50
N PRO A 960 5.38 -59.94 3.01
CA PRO A 960 6.16 -59.55 1.84
C PRO A 960 5.31 -59.21 0.60
N ASP A 961 4.18 -59.91 0.39
CA ASP A 961 3.25 -59.67 -0.73
C ASP A 961 2.44 -58.36 -0.61
N GLN A 962 2.42 -57.76 0.59
CA GLN A 962 1.67 -56.55 0.90
C GLN A 962 2.52 -55.28 0.82
N ILE A 963 3.84 -55.43 0.66
CA ILE A 963 4.76 -54.31 0.55
C ILE A 963 4.62 -53.71 -0.85
N ARG A 964 4.45 -52.39 -0.89
CA ARG A 964 4.30 -51.57 -2.09
C ARG A 964 5.52 -50.69 -2.29
N ASP A 965 6.03 -50.10 -1.21
CA ASP A 965 7.27 -49.36 -1.20
C ASP A 965 8.47 -50.30 -0.95
N THR A 966 9.33 -50.43 -1.95
CA THR A 966 10.59 -51.19 -1.87
C THR A 966 11.55 -50.68 -0.79
N ARG A 967 11.33 -49.48 -0.24
CA ARG A 967 12.07 -48.89 0.88
C ARG A 967 11.47 -49.22 2.27
N TRP A 968 10.44 -50.06 2.34
CA TRP A 968 9.86 -50.65 3.57
C TRP A 968 9.10 -49.68 4.51
N HIS A 969 8.58 -48.57 4.00
CA HIS A 969 7.89 -47.54 4.80
C HIS A 969 6.39 -47.79 5.05
N ASP A 970 5.79 -48.71 4.29
CA ASP A 970 4.34 -48.95 4.26
C ASP A 970 3.72 -49.25 5.64
N SER A 971 4.49 -49.82 6.56
CA SER A 971 3.98 -50.18 7.89
C SER A 971 3.46 -48.98 8.71
N GLY A 972 3.94 -47.76 8.45
CA GLY A 972 3.45 -46.52 9.07
C GLY A 972 2.26 -45.88 8.36
N ARG A 973 1.87 -46.42 7.19
CA ARG A 973 0.86 -45.84 6.29
C ARG A 973 -0.46 -46.62 6.29
N SER A 974 -0.70 -47.49 7.27
CA SER A 974 -1.93 -48.31 7.34
C SER A 974 -3.19 -47.45 7.50
N PRO A 975 -4.36 -47.89 6.99
CA PRO A 975 -5.57 -47.08 7.01
C PRO A 975 -6.01 -46.63 8.41
N MET A 976 -6.65 -45.46 8.47
CA MET A 976 -7.16 -44.83 9.69
C MET A 976 -8.22 -45.70 10.38
N GLN A 977 -8.20 -45.69 11.72
CA GLN A 977 -9.03 -46.57 12.56
C GLN A 977 -10.21 -45.78 13.16
N TRP A 978 -11.35 -45.78 12.48
CA TRP A 978 -12.52 -44.96 12.82
C TRP A 978 -13.41 -45.62 13.89
N ASP A 979 -13.78 -46.87 13.69
CA ASP A 979 -14.69 -47.64 14.56
C ASP A 979 -14.28 -49.12 14.64
N ASP A 980 -15.12 -49.96 15.25
CA ASP A 980 -14.89 -51.40 15.44
C ASP A 980 -15.51 -52.28 14.33
N SER A 981 -16.05 -51.66 13.27
CA SER A 981 -16.59 -52.37 12.12
C SER A 981 -15.50 -52.95 11.22
N MET A 982 -15.91 -53.69 10.18
CA MET A 982 -14.98 -54.26 9.21
C MET A 982 -14.01 -53.20 8.67
N ASN A 983 -12.73 -53.55 8.62
CA ASN A 983 -11.64 -52.63 8.24
C ASN A 983 -11.60 -51.34 9.07
N ALA A 984 -12.00 -51.38 10.33
CA ALA A 984 -12.01 -50.23 11.24
C ALA A 984 -12.84 -49.04 10.73
N GLY A 985 -13.89 -49.27 9.94
CA GLY A 985 -14.71 -48.21 9.35
C GLY A 985 -14.03 -47.43 8.22
N PHE A 986 -12.81 -47.81 7.82
CA PHE A 986 -12.09 -47.16 6.71
C PHE A 986 -12.79 -47.42 5.37
N SER A 987 -13.08 -48.68 5.06
CA SER A 987 -13.65 -49.14 3.79
C SER A 987 -14.61 -50.32 3.99
N SER A 988 -15.61 -50.43 3.14
CA SER A 988 -16.47 -51.63 3.07
C SER A 988 -15.86 -52.78 2.26
N ASN A 989 -14.73 -52.55 1.58
CA ASN A 989 -14.08 -53.54 0.71
C ASN A 989 -13.25 -54.56 1.51
N SER A 990 -13.40 -55.84 1.20
CA SER A 990 -12.57 -56.90 1.80
C SER A 990 -11.09 -56.86 1.41
N LYS A 991 -10.74 -56.18 0.31
CA LYS A 991 -9.37 -56.09 -0.21
C LYS A 991 -8.88 -54.66 -0.18
N LEU A 992 -8.18 -54.31 0.89
CA LEU A 992 -7.57 -52.99 1.06
C LEU A 992 -6.23 -52.89 0.35
N TRP A 993 -5.82 -51.66 0.03
CA TRP A 993 -4.47 -51.40 -0.50
C TRP A 993 -3.36 -51.72 0.52
N LEU A 994 -3.61 -51.39 1.80
CA LEU A 994 -2.86 -51.81 2.98
C LEU A 994 -3.81 -52.32 4.08
N PRO A 995 -3.41 -53.34 4.85
CA PRO A 995 -4.22 -53.84 5.96
C PRO A 995 -4.31 -52.81 7.11
N VAL A 996 -5.44 -52.80 7.82
CA VAL A 996 -5.58 -52.10 9.10
C VAL A 996 -4.81 -52.82 10.22
N ASN A 997 -4.43 -52.09 11.27
CA ASN A 997 -3.77 -52.69 12.43
C ASN A 997 -4.75 -53.61 13.17
N SER A 998 -4.31 -54.79 13.61
CA SER A 998 -5.16 -55.78 14.28
C SER A 998 -5.78 -55.30 15.61
N ASN A 999 -5.28 -54.21 16.18
CA ASN A 999 -5.78 -53.64 17.44
C ASN A 999 -6.93 -52.64 17.28
N TYR A 1000 -7.50 -52.48 16.06
CA TYR A 1000 -8.51 -51.46 15.78
C TYR A 1000 -9.78 -51.57 16.64
N TYR A 1001 -10.17 -52.77 17.10
CA TYR A 1001 -11.29 -52.95 18.03
C TYR A 1001 -11.09 -52.24 19.39
N GLN A 1002 -9.84 -51.99 19.78
CA GLN A 1002 -9.48 -51.31 21.03
C GLN A 1002 -9.03 -49.86 20.79
N VAL A 1003 -8.33 -49.64 19.67
CA VAL A 1003 -7.75 -48.34 19.31
C VAL A 1003 -8.51 -47.82 18.08
N ASN A 1004 -9.58 -47.07 18.31
CA ASN A 1004 -10.31 -46.37 17.26
C ASN A 1004 -10.90 -45.05 17.76
N VAL A 1005 -11.27 -44.17 16.83
CA VAL A 1005 -11.81 -42.84 17.14
C VAL A 1005 -13.11 -42.94 17.95
N GLU A 1006 -14.07 -43.76 17.54
CA GLU A 1006 -15.38 -43.86 18.18
C GLU A 1006 -15.27 -44.27 19.66
N THR A 1007 -14.46 -45.28 19.94
CA THR A 1007 -14.22 -45.81 21.29
C THR A 1007 -13.52 -44.75 22.16
N GLN A 1008 -12.48 -44.10 21.64
CA GLN A 1008 -11.74 -43.09 22.40
C GLN A 1008 -12.52 -41.78 22.61
N LYS A 1009 -13.47 -41.43 21.73
CA LYS A 1009 -14.41 -40.31 21.94
C LYS A 1009 -15.27 -40.51 23.19
N LYS A 1010 -15.64 -41.77 23.50
CA LYS A 1010 -16.49 -42.14 24.66
C LYS A 1010 -15.68 -42.26 25.97
N GLN A 1011 -14.38 -42.51 25.90
CA GLN A 1011 -13.52 -42.66 27.08
C GLN A 1011 -13.04 -41.31 27.63
N ARG A 1012 -13.21 -41.08 28.95
CA ARG A 1012 -12.78 -39.84 29.63
C ARG A 1012 -11.26 -39.65 29.61
N ASN A 1013 -10.50 -40.76 29.73
CA ASN A 1013 -9.04 -40.76 29.73
C ASN A 1013 -8.50 -41.52 28.50
N SER A 1014 -8.60 -40.91 27.33
CA SER A 1014 -8.09 -41.45 26.05
C SER A 1014 -7.11 -40.50 25.37
N ARG A 1015 -6.35 -40.95 24.38
CA ARG A 1015 -5.46 -40.06 23.62
C ARG A 1015 -6.24 -39.04 22.80
N TYR A 1016 -7.40 -39.43 22.27
CA TYR A 1016 -8.30 -38.51 21.57
C TYR A 1016 -8.68 -37.31 22.45
N LYS A 1017 -9.06 -37.56 23.71
CA LYS A 1017 -9.37 -36.47 24.66
C LYS A 1017 -8.15 -35.64 25.03
N LEU A 1018 -6.96 -36.24 25.10
CA LEU A 1018 -5.72 -35.49 25.34
C LEU A 1018 -5.43 -34.54 24.18
N CYS A 1019 -5.54 -35.02 22.94
CA CYS A 1019 -5.38 -34.22 21.74
C CYS A 1019 -6.36 -33.04 21.72
N SER A 1020 -7.65 -33.30 21.92
CA SER A 1020 -8.70 -32.27 21.97
C SER A 1020 -8.43 -31.18 23.03
N ILE A 1021 -8.03 -31.57 24.25
CA ILE A 1021 -7.66 -30.60 25.31
C ILE A 1021 -6.46 -29.76 24.87
N LEU A 1022 -5.41 -30.39 24.33
CA LEU A 1022 -4.20 -29.69 23.90
C LEU A 1022 -4.48 -28.73 22.75
N SER A 1023 -5.29 -29.13 21.76
CA SER A 1023 -5.71 -28.25 20.66
C SER A 1023 -6.46 -27.02 21.16
N SER A 1024 -7.42 -27.21 22.07
CA SER A 1024 -8.19 -26.11 22.65
C SER A 1024 -7.29 -25.11 23.41
N TYR A 1025 -6.36 -25.62 24.23
CA TYR A 1025 -5.40 -24.76 24.94
C TYR A 1025 -4.41 -24.07 24.01
N ARG A 1026 -4.04 -24.70 22.88
CA ARG A 1026 -3.10 -24.11 21.92
C ARG A 1026 -3.62 -22.80 21.32
N ARG A 1027 -4.95 -22.64 21.25
CA ARG A 1027 -5.61 -21.43 20.77
C ARG A 1027 -5.61 -20.27 21.76
N THR A 1028 -5.20 -20.51 23.01
CA THR A 1028 -5.03 -19.45 24.02
C THR A 1028 -3.80 -18.60 23.73
N ASN A 1029 -3.86 -17.30 24.06
CA ASN A 1029 -2.73 -16.36 23.85
C ASN A 1029 -1.41 -16.87 24.47
N THR A 1030 -1.49 -17.60 25.58
CA THR A 1030 -0.32 -18.14 26.29
C THR A 1030 0.42 -19.21 25.50
N LEU A 1031 -0.27 -20.14 24.82
CA LEU A 1031 0.40 -21.13 23.98
C LEU A 1031 0.61 -20.65 22.54
N LYS A 1032 -0.27 -19.77 22.05
CA LYS A 1032 -0.17 -19.15 20.73
C LYS A 1032 1.07 -18.25 20.64
N ASP A 1033 1.18 -17.26 21.51
CA ASP A 1033 2.16 -16.17 21.42
C ASP A 1033 3.07 -16.03 22.65
N GLY A 1034 2.79 -16.76 23.73
CA GLY A 1034 3.52 -16.58 24.99
C GLY A 1034 5.01 -16.95 24.92
N ASP A 1035 5.82 -16.22 25.69
CA ASP A 1035 7.26 -16.39 25.84
C ASP A 1035 7.61 -17.81 26.25
N PHE A 1036 8.67 -18.37 25.68
CA PHE A 1036 9.15 -19.72 25.96
C PHE A 1036 10.42 -19.72 26.80
N LYS A 1037 10.38 -20.40 27.94
CA LYS A 1037 11.54 -20.54 28.82
C LYS A 1037 11.78 -22.00 29.21
N PRO A 1038 12.81 -22.65 28.65
CA PRO A 1038 13.12 -24.05 28.93
C PRO A 1038 14.06 -24.24 30.13
N TYR A 1039 13.84 -25.32 30.88
CA TYR A 1039 14.56 -25.73 32.09
C TYR A 1039 14.93 -27.21 32.01
N LEU A 1040 16.21 -27.53 32.11
CA LEU A 1040 16.66 -28.91 32.29
C LEU A 1040 16.88 -29.15 33.79
N ILE A 1041 15.97 -29.88 34.44
CA ILE A 1041 16.01 -30.11 35.89
C ILE A 1041 16.96 -31.28 36.20
N SER A 1042 16.86 -32.36 35.43
CA SER A 1042 17.76 -33.51 35.47
C SER A 1042 17.95 -34.05 34.05
N PRO A 1043 18.87 -35.02 33.81
CA PRO A 1043 18.95 -35.68 32.52
C PRO A 1043 17.63 -36.30 32.04
N TRP A 1044 16.72 -36.62 32.97
CA TRP A 1044 15.44 -37.32 32.74
C TRP A 1044 14.22 -36.40 32.84
N ILE A 1045 14.38 -35.17 33.36
CA ILE A 1045 13.29 -34.21 33.54
C ILE A 1045 13.58 -32.89 32.82
N PHE A 1046 12.75 -32.61 31.82
CA PHE A 1046 12.72 -31.35 31.07
C PHE A 1046 11.40 -30.63 31.36
N ALA A 1047 11.48 -29.35 31.69
CA ALA A 1047 10.32 -28.51 31.90
C ALA A 1047 10.44 -27.21 31.10
N PHE A 1048 9.32 -26.56 30.80
CA PHE A 1048 9.32 -25.21 30.25
C PHE A 1048 8.06 -24.45 30.62
N THR A 1049 8.18 -23.13 30.66
CA THR A 1049 7.04 -22.24 30.83
C THR A 1049 6.67 -21.54 29.53
N ARG A 1050 5.36 -21.30 29.36
CA ARG A 1050 4.76 -20.42 28.37
C ARG A 1050 4.02 -19.30 29.09
N GLN A 1051 4.31 -18.04 28.78
CA GLN A 1051 3.75 -16.90 29.51
C GLN A 1051 3.32 -15.77 28.58
N ASN A 1052 2.08 -15.29 28.75
CA ASN A 1052 1.61 -14.09 28.07
C ASN A 1052 2.24 -12.83 28.72
N THR A 1053 2.81 -11.95 27.91
CA THR A 1053 3.45 -10.68 28.33
C THR A 1053 2.66 -9.43 27.97
N ASP A 1054 1.48 -9.55 27.35
CA ASP A 1054 0.63 -8.39 27.06
C ASP A 1054 0.18 -7.69 28.35
N TYR A 1055 0.55 -6.41 28.47
CA TYR A 1055 0.28 -5.58 29.63
C TYR A 1055 -1.19 -5.17 29.77
N ASN A 1056 -2.00 -5.34 28.71
CA ASN A 1056 -3.43 -5.01 28.71
C ASN A 1056 -4.33 -6.17 29.13
N ASP A 1057 -3.81 -7.40 29.22
CA ASP A 1057 -4.58 -8.57 29.67
C ASP A 1057 -4.56 -8.68 31.20
N VAL A 1058 -5.73 -8.50 31.81
CA VAL A 1058 -5.93 -8.47 33.27
C VAL A 1058 -5.66 -9.84 33.92
N LYS A 1059 -5.51 -10.92 33.14
CA LYS A 1059 -5.16 -12.26 33.62
C LYS A 1059 -3.84 -12.74 33.02
N LYS A 1060 -2.71 -12.41 33.69
CA LYS A 1060 -1.44 -13.11 33.45
C LYS A 1060 -1.63 -14.61 33.68
N SER A 1061 -1.57 -15.41 32.62
CA SER A 1061 -1.59 -16.86 32.70
C SER A 1061 -0.24 -17.45 32.30
N ILE A 1062 0.22 -18.42 33.10
CA ILE A 1062 1.47 -19.16 32.89
C ILE A 1062 1.09 -20.62 32.72
N ILE A 1063 1.56 -21.26 31.65
CA ILE A 1063 1.47 -22.70 31.47
C ILE A 1063 2.83 -23.30 31.73
N LEU A 1064 2.89 -24.26 32.65
CA LEU A 1064 4.07 -25.06 32.95
C LEU A 1064 3.89 -26.45 32.33
N VAL A 1065 4.85 -26.86 31.52
CA VAL A 1065 4.93 -28.22 30.95
C VAL A 1065 6.10 -28.93 31.62
N ILE A 1066 5.86 -30.16 32.09
CA ILE A 1066 6.86 -31.02 32.72
C ILE A 1066 6.86 -32.36 31.99
N ILE A 1067 8.04 -32.78 31.55
CA ILE A 1067 8.26 -34.03 30.83
C ILE A 1067 9.27 -34.85 31.63
N ASN A 1068 8.83 -36.03 32.06
CA ASN A 1068 9.71 -37.04 32.63
C ASN A 1068 9.85 -38.19 31.62
N THR A 1069 11.08 -38.48 31.22
CA THR A 1069 11.41 -39.62 30.35
C THR A 1069 12.16 -40.73 31.11
N GLY A 1070 12.35 -40.57 32.42
CA GLY A 1070 12.94 -41.58 33.28
C GLY A 1070 11.99 -42.76 33.51
N SER A 1071 12.54 -43.90 33.90
CA SER A 1071 11.78 -45.11 34.25
C SER A 1071 11.20 -45.07 35.66
N GLU A 1072 11.55 -44.07 36.47
CA GLU A 1072 11.14 -43.93 37.86
C GLU A 1072 10.38 -42.62 38.11
N SER A 1073 9.53 -42.64 39.13
CA SER A 1073 8.86 -41.44 39.63
C SER A 1073 9.84 -40.62 40.47
N GLU A 1074 10.07 -39.37 40.11
CA GLU A 1074 10.91 -38.43 40.87
C GLU A 1074 10.04 -37.34 41.52
N MET A 1075 10.30 -37.02 42.79
CA MET A 1075 9.62 -35.93 43.48
C MET A 1075 10.29 -34.58 43.14
N LEU A 1076 9.51 -33.64 42.59
CA LEU A 1076 10.01 -32.34 42.14
C LEU A 1076 9.63 -31.20 43.09
N HIS A 1077 10.64 -30.46 43.56
CA HIS A 1077 10.44 -29.18 44.23
C HIS A 1077 10.41 -28.04 43.19
N LEU A 1078 9.22 -27.69 42.72
CA LEU A 1078 9.07 -26.76 41.59
C LEU A 1078 9.56 -25.34 41.91
N HIS A 1079 9.39 -24.84 43.13
CA HIS A 1079 9.82 -23.49 43.52
C HIS A 1079 11.35 -23.30 43.54
N THR A 1080 12.12 -24.37 43.76
CA THR A 1080 13.58 -24.31 43.70
C THR A 1080 14.09 -24.46 42.27
N SER A 1081 13.35 -25.20 41.43
CA SER A 1081 13.77 -25.54 40.07
C SER A 1081 13.30 -24.52 39.03
N ILE A 1082 12.18 -23.84 39.28
CA ILE A 1082 11.53 -22.90 38.35
C ILE A 1082 11.08 -21.67 39.15
N PRO A 1083 11.70 -20.49 38.91
CA PRO A 1083 11.41 -19.29 39.69
C PRO A 1083 10.01 -18.73 39.38
N HIS A 1084 9.41 -18.05 40.36
CA HIS A 1084 8.16 -17.28 40.25
C HIS A 1084 6.88 -18.09 39.97
N LEU A 1085 6.84 -19.38 40.34
CA LEU A 1085 5.61 -20.17 40.31
C LEU A 1085 4.70 -19.88 41.52
N PRO A 1086 3.36 -19.91 41.33
CA PRO A 1086 2.41 -19.85 42.44
C PRO A 1086 2.46 -21.12 43.32
N PRO A 1087 2.00 -21.06 44.58
CA PRO A 1087 2.07 -22.19 45.52
C PRO A 1087 1.17 -23.38 45.14
N TYR A 1088 0.19 -23.17 44.25
CA TYR A 1088 -0.71 -24.21 43.76
C TYR A 1088 -0.81 -24.13 42.23
N LEU A 1089 -0.81 -25.31 41.59
CA LEU A 1089 -0.95 -25.47 40.15
C LEU A 1089 -2.18 -26.31 39.84
N LYS A 1090 -2.88 -25.99 38.75
CA LYS A 1090 -3.96 -26.79 38.21
C LYS A 1090 -3.43 -27.68 37.08
N VAL A 1091 -3.74 -28.99 37.11
CA VAL A 1091 -3.37 -29.92 36.04
C VAL A 1091 -4.33 -29.74 34.87
N ILE A 1092 -3.85 -29.13 33.79
CA ILE A 1092 -4.65 -28.92 32.57
C ILE A 1092 -4.76 -30.21 31.75
N ALA A 1093 -3.63 -30.86 31.52
CA ALA A 1093 -3.50 -32.05 30.71
C ALA A 1093 -2.41 -32.93 31.31
N ALA A 1094 -2.60 -34.24 31.25
CA ALA A 1094 -1.66 -35.22 31.76
C ALA A 1094 -1.68 -36.46 30.86
N SER A 1095 -0.51 -37.09 30.72
CA SER A 1095 -0.43 -38.40 30.07
C SER A 1095 -1.25 -39.43 30.86
N MET A 1096 -1.69 -40.50 30.21
CA MET A 1096 -2.48 -41.55 30.87
C MET A 1096 -1.70 -42.22 32.02
N ASN A 1097 -0.36 -42.20 31.96
CA ASN A 1097 0.52 -42.78 32.96
C ASN A 1097 0.86 -41.84 34.12
N ALA A 1098 0.44 -40.57 34.07
CA ALA A 1098 0.81 -39.58 35.08
C ALA A 1098 -0.02 -39.65 36.38
N GLY A 1099 -1.11 -40.42 36.41
CA GLY A 1099 -1.92 -40.62 37.62
C GLY A 1099 -2.77 -39.41 38.06
N TYR A 1100 -2.88 -38.36 37.24
CA TYR A 1100 -3.72 -37.18 37.51
C TYR A 1100 -5.00 -37.20 36.68
N GLU A 1101 -6.12 -36.76 37.27
CA GLU A 1101 -7.34 -36.47 36.50
C GLU A 1101 -7.12 -35.23 35.60
N ARG A 1102 -7.63 -35.29 34.36
CA ARG A 1102 -7.63 -34.17 33.42
C ARG A 1102 -8.82 -33.26 33.71
N GLY A 1103 -8.61 -31.95 33.79
CA GLY A 1103 -9.68 -30.93 33.93
C GLY A 1103 -9.43 -29.94 35.06
#